data_AF-A0A091HFB0-F1
#
_entry.id   AF-A0A091HFB0-F1
#
_cell.length_a   1.000
_cell.length_b   1.000
_cell.length_c   1.000
_cell.angle_alpha   90.00
_cell.angle_beta   90.00
_cell.angle_gamma   90.00
#
_symmetry.space_group_name_H-M   'P 1'
#
loop_
_entity.id
_entity.type
_entity.pdbx_description
1 polymer ?
#
loop_
_entity_poly.entity_id
_entity_poly.type
_entity_poly.pdbx_seq_one_letter_code
_entity_poly.pdbx_strand_id
1 'polypeptide(L)'
;CSAVSTFWIANPHNNLINCAAAGSEETGFWFVLHHVPTGPSAGMYSPGYSEHVPMGKFSNNRAHSNYRAGMIIDNGVKTTPASAKDKRPILTLISGRYSPHKDADPLKPREPAIIERFIAYKNQDHGAWLRGGDVWLDDCQFADNGIGLTLASGGTFPHDDGSKQEIKNSLFVGESGNLGTETTDNEIWGPGGLDHRGRTLPIGPDFPIRGIQFYDGPINVQNCTFRKFAALDGRHTSALAFRLNNAWQSCPNNNVTDIHFEDVPITSRVFFGEPGPWFNDLDMDGDKTSVFHDVDGSVSEYPGSYLIKEDNWLIKHPDCIDVPDWRGSICSGHFAQIYIQAYKPANLKMKIIKNDYHNHPLYLEGALSKSTHYQQYQPVVTLRKGYTIHWDKTAPEELAIWLINFNKNDWIQVGFCYPKGTTFSILSDIHNRLLKKTYKTGTFYRTSQMEKLEHRYPSKGYYYWDEDTGLLFLKLKAQNEKDKFAFCSVKGCERIRIKAVIPKMAGVSDCEAVAYPKYTETPIVEVPMPKKLSSAQLKTKDHLLEVKIETYKKQYFHLKDDFAYIEVDGVRFFLTDEGIQLVVIDGHHGKVVDRVTFKNSILQGIPAQIENYVNNIKDHSIVLLTSKGRFISRGPWTKVLEKLGAEEGFRLKEKVAFVGFKGSFRPVWVKLVTNEDSAKIYQALPIPVVKKMKL
;
A
#
# COMPACT_ATOMS: atom_id res chain seq x y z
N CYS A 1 25.32 8.87 -22.63
CA CYS A 1 24.44 10.05 -22.50
C CYS A 1 23.09 9.69 -23.09
N SER A 2 22.17 9.16 -22.29
CA SER A 2 20.82 8.76 -22.71
C SER A 2 19.80 9.65 -22.00
N ALA A 3 19.83 10.94 -22.32
CA ALA A 3 18.97 11.95 -21.72
C ALA A 3 18.47 12.92 -22.79
N VAL A 4 17.87 12.37 -23.85
CA VAL A 4 17.36 13.15 -24.98
C VAL A 4 15.93 13.58 -24.66
N SER A 5 15.61 14.85 -24.85
CA SER A 5 14.25 15.36 -24.64
C SER A 5 13.82 16.31 -25.74
N THR A 6 12.52 16.38 -26.05
CA THR A 6 12.00 17.43 -26.94
C THR A 6 12.17 18.81 -26.31
N PHE A 7 11.78 18.95 -25.04
CA PHE A 7 11.99 20.17 -24.26
C PHE A 7 12.87 19.86 -23.04
N TRP A 8 14.11 20.35 -23.08
CA TRP A 8 15.02 20.36 -21.94
C TRP A 8 14.87 21.68 -21.17
N ILE A 9 14.34 21.64 -19.95
CA ILE A 9 13.95 22.84 -19.21
C ILE A 9 14.79 22.95 -17.93
N ALA A 10 15.80 23.82 -17.96
CA ALA A 10 16.68 24.07 -16.82
C ALA A 10 16.11 25.06 -15.79
N ASN A 11 15.20 25.94 -16.23
CA ASN A 11 14.52 26.92 -15.39
C ASN A 11 13.01 26.64 -15.40
N PRO A 12 12.42 26.16 -14.29
CA PRO A 12 10.98 25.92 -14.19
C PRO A 12 10.11 27.17 -14.39
N HIS A 13 10.68 28.38 -14.24
CA HIS A 13 9.94 29.63 -14.37
C HIS A 13 9.57 30.00 -15.83
N ASN A 14 9.95 29.19 -16.81
CA ASN A 14 9.55 29.38 -18.20
C ASN A 14 8.05 29.15 -18.39
N ASN A 15 7.42 29.95 -19.25
CA ASN A 15 6.04 29.73 -19.69
C ASN A 15 6.03 28.76 -20.87
N LEU A 16 5.32 27.64 -20.74
CA LEU A 16 5.14 26.60 -21.75
C LEU A 16 3.64 26.46 -22.00
N ILE A 17 3.16 26.97 -23.13
CA ILE A 17 1.73 27.08 -23.43
C ILE A 17 1.48 26.56 -24.85
N ASN A 18 0.54 25.64 -25.00
CA ASN A 18 0.18 25.04 -26.30
C ASN A 18 1.37 24.33 -27.00
N CYS A 19 2.36 23.85 -26.24
CA CYS A 19 3.52 23.14 -26.77
C CYS A 19 3.18 21.66 -27.05
N ALA A 20 3.85 21.07 -28.03
CA ALA A 20 3.72 19.66 -28.38
C ALA A 20 5.10 18.98 -28.36
N ALA A 21 5.22 17.92 -27.56
CA ALA A 21 6.42 17.08 -27.48
C ALA A 21 6.10 15.68 -28.00
N ALA A 22 6.81 15.22 -29.03
CA ALA A 22 6.52 13.93 -29.65
C ALA A 22 7.79 13.20 -30.10
N GLY A 23 7.81 11.88 -29.92
CA GLY A 23 8.82 11.01 -30.51
C GLY A 23 10.21 11.09 -29.89
N SER A 24 10.34 11.54 -28.64
CA SER A 24 11.64 11.60 -27.99
C SER A 24 12.15 10.21 -27.60
N GLU A 25 13.45 9.98 -27.78
CA GLU A 25 14.14 8.77 -27.29
C GLU A 25 14.09 8.61 -25.76
N GLU A 26 13.80 9.68 -25.00
CA GLU A 26 13.49 9.56 -23.57
C GLU A 26 12.23 10.34 -23.20
N THR A 27 12.31 11.66 -23.10
CA THR A 27 11.27 12.47 -22.42
C THR A 27 10.72 13.60 -23.28
N GLY A 28 9.40 13.78 -23.29
CA GLY A 28 8.78 14.93 -23.94
C GLY A 28 9.19 16.26 -23.28
N PHE A 29 8.68 16.52 -22.08
CA PHE A 29 9.04 17.68 -21.25
C PHE A 29 9.90 17.26 -20.05
N TRP A 30 11.20 17.57 -20.09
CA TRP A 30 12.11 17.23 -18.99
C TRP A 30 12.52 18.49 -18.23
N PHE A 31 12.00 18.66 -17.02
CA PHE A 31 12.49 19.65 -16.07
C PHE A 31 13.70 19.08 -15.36
N VAL A 32 14.87 19.61 -15.71
CA VAL A 32 16.15 19.19 -15.13
C VAL A 32 16.68 20.34 -14.30
N LEU A 33 16.70 20.19 -12.98
CA LEU A 33 16.99 21.26 -12.04
C LEU A 33 18.51 21.44 -11.89
N HIS A 34 19.02 22.61 -12.26
CA HIS A 34 20.43 22.94 -12.09
C HIS A 34 20.67 23.55 -10.72
N HIS A 35 21.09 22.72 -9.74
CA HIS A 35 21.42 23.20 -8.39
C HIS A 35 22.35 24.42 -8.44
N VAL A 36 23.35 24.41 -9.33
CA VAL A 36 24.13 25.61 -9.67
C VAL A 36 23.88 25.93 -11.14
N PRO A 37 23.50 27.16 -11.51
CA PRO A 37 23.34 27.53 -12.91
C PRO A 37 24.59 27.30 -13.74
N THR A 38 24.42 26.88 -14.99
CA THR A 38 25.51 26.60 -15.94
C THR A 38 25.36 27.44 -17.21
N GLY A 39 26.37 27.45 -18.07
CA GLY A 39 26.30 28.14 -19.36
C GLY A 39 26.18 29.66 -19.20
N PRO A 40 25.40 30.36 -20.04
CA PRO A 40 25.24 31.81 -19.99
C PRO A 40 24.70 32.36 -18.66
N SER A 41 24.02 31.54 -17.86
CA SER A 41 23.48 31.93 -16.55
C SER A 41 24.39 31.64 -15.36
N ALA A 42 25.62 31.14 -15.61
CA ALA A 42 26.56 30.83 -14.55
C ALA A 42 26.83 32.07 -13.67
N GLY A 43 26.68 31.90 -12.34
CA GLY A 43 26.88 32.98 -11.36
C GLY A 43 25.72 33.97 -11.21
N MET A 44 24.66 33.88 -12.02
CA MET A 44 23.51 34.80 -11.93
C MET A 44 22.57 34.51 -10.75
N TYR A 45 22.45 33.24 -10.34
CA TYR A 45 21.55 32.82 -9.27
C TYR A 45 22.30 32.02 -8.20
N SER A 46 21.82 32.10 -6.96
CA SER A 46 22.33 31.31 -5.85
C SER A 46 22.07 29.81 -6.05
N PRO A 47 22.90 28.93 -5.47
CA PRO A 47 22.65 27.50 -5.49
C PRO A 47 21.27 27.14 -4.92
N GLY A 48 20.57 26.23 -5.59
CA GLY A 48 19.22 25.80 -5.25
C GLY A 48 18.09 26.63 -5.86
N TYR A 49 18.40 27.73 -6.57
CA TYR A 49 17.39 28.60 -7.15
C TYR A 49 16.39 27.86 -8.04
N SER A 50 16.84 27.04 -9.00
CA SER A 50 15.94 26.31 -9.90
C SER A 50 15.06 25.29 -9.19
N GLU A 51 15.53 24.75 -8.06
CA GLU A 51 14.82 23.73 -7.27
C GLU A 51 13.63 24.34 -6.51
N HIS A 52 13.69 25.65 -6.25
CA HIS A 52 12.71 26.37 -5.44
C HIS A 52 11.95 27.46 -6.19
N VAL A 53 12.38 27.85 -7.39
CA VAL A 53 11.65 28.87 -8.15
C VAL A 53 10.26 28.36 -8.54
N PRO A 54 9.19 29.15 -8.34
CA PRO A 54 7.85 28.79 -8.78
C PRO A 54 7.80 28.55 -10.29
N MET A 55 6.99 27.55 -10.70
CA MET A 55 6.83 27.21 -12.10
C MET A 55 6.17 28.37 -12.84
N GLY A 56 6.60 28.62 -14.08
CA GLY A 56 5.86 29.50 -14.99
C GLY A 56 4.51 28.88 -15.37
N LYS A 57 3.79 29.50 -16.29
CA LYS A 57 2.55 28.93 -16.81
C LYS A 57 2.86 27.65 -17.59
N PHE A 58 2.34 26.51 -17.15
CA PHE A 58 2.32 25.27 -17.91
C PHE A 58 0.87 24.88 -18.23
N SER A 59 0.43 25.11 -19.46
CA SER A 59 -0.97 24.87 -19.82
C SER A 59 -1.18 24.41 -21.26
N ASN A 60 -2.17 23.53 -21.48
CA ASN A 60 -2.56 23.04 -22.82
C ASN A 60 -1.42 22.36 -23.60
N ASN A 61 -0.45 21.78 -22.88
CA ASN A 61 0.67 21.09 -23.52
C ASN A 61 0.30 19.63 -23.79
N ARG A 62 0.92 19.03 -24.82
CA ARG A 62 0.73 17.61 -25.14
C ARG A 62 2.07 16.88 -25.28
N ALA A 63 2.14 15.65 -24.79
CA ALA A 63 3.31 14.79 -24.91
C ALA A 63 2.94 13.36 -25.31
N HIS A 64 3.51 12.83 -26.39
CA HIS A 64 3.22 11.46 -26.82
C HIS A 64 4.37 10.75 -27.53
N SER A 65 4.26 9.43 -27.64
CA SER A 65 5.22 8.60 -28.38
C SER A 65 6.65 8.73 -27.86
N ASN A 66 6.83 9.00 -26.56
CA ASN A 66 8.14 9.05 -25.93
C ASN A 66 8.44 7.70 -25.25
N TYR A 67 9.72 7.31 -25.24
CA TYR A 67 10.15 6.04 -24.63
C TYR A 67 9.98 6.06 -23.10
N ARG A 68 10.53 7.06 -22.42
CA ARG A 68 10.55 7.10 -20.96
C ARG A 68 9.35 7.83 -20.37
N ALA A 69 9.07 9.05 -20.82
CA ALA A 69 7.92 9.77 -20.28
C ALA A 69 7.40 10.90 -21.16
N GLY A 70 6.12 11.23 -21.03
CA GLY A 70 5.59 12.49 -21.52
C GLY A 70 6.18 13.70 -20.77
N MET A 71 6.37 13.58 -19.46
CA MET A 71 6.97 14.61 -18.61
C MET A 71 7.74 14.03 -17.42
N ILE A 72 8.89 14.62 -17.08
CA ILE A 72 9.67 14.29 -15.88
C ILE A 72 10.03 15.54 -15.07
N ILE A 73 9.81 15.46 -13.76
CA ILE A 73 10.36 16.37 -12.74
C ILE A 73 10.99 15.51 -11.63
N ASP A 74 12.26 15.13 -11.75
CA ASP A 74 12.98 14.29 -10.73
C ASP A 74 14.51 14.42 -10.80
N ASN A 75 15.03 15.19 -11.75
CA ASN A 75 16.44 15.17 -12.08
C ASN A 75 17.08 16.54 -11.96
N GLY A 76 18.38 16.52 -11.76
CA GLY A 76 19.26 17.66 -11.92
C GLY A 76 20.52 17.26 -12.68
N VAL A 77 21.49 18.16 -12.74
CA VAL A 77 22.79 17.87 -13.36
C VAL A 77 23.94 18.04 -12.39
N LYS A 78 24.95 17.19 -12.54
CA LYS A 78 26.22 17.36 -11.86
C LYS A 78 26.94 18.59 -12.41
N THR A 79 27.25 19.55 -11.56
CA THR A 79 27.97 20.78 -11.94
C THR A 79 29.43 20.81 -11.47
N THR A 80 29.89 19.74 -10.81
CA THR A 80 31.27 19.59 -10.34
C THR A 80 32.10 18.68 -11.26
N PRO A 81 33.43 18.88 -11.35
CA PRO A 81 34.31 17.97 -12.07
C PRO A 81 34.26 16.53 -11.54
N ALA A 82 34.73 15.57 -12.34
CA ALA A 82 34.95 14.21 -11.87
C ALA A 82 35.94 14.18 -10.70
N SER A 83 35.66 13.36 -9.68
CA SER A 83 36.49 13.21 -8.49
C SER A 83 36.57 11.74 -8.06
N ALA A 84 37.43 11.43 -7.08
CA ALA A 84 37.49 10.09 -6.50
C ALA A 84 36.17 9.64 -5.86
N LYS A 85 35.38 10.57 -5.31
CA LYS A 85 34.06 10.29 -4.69
C LYS A 85 32.93 10.16 -5.73
N ASP A 86 33.02 10.91 -6.83
CA ASP A 86 32.06 10.85 -7.93
C ASP A 86 32.79 10.95 -9.27
N LYS A 87 33.05 9.79 -9.87
CA LYS A 87 33.80 9.64 -11.12
C LYS A 87 33.03 10.07 -12.35
N ARG A 88 31.72 10.35 -12.24
CA ARG A 88 30.89 10.71 -13.39
C ARG A 88 31.35 12.04 -14.00
N PRO A 89 31.27 12.22 -15.33
CA PRO A 89 31.56 13.49 -15.98
C PRO A 89 30.66 14.63 -15.51
N ILE A 90 31.10 15.88 -15.70
CA ILE A 90 30.24 17.06 -15.53
C ILE A 90 29.03 16.98 -16.47
N LEU A 91 27.90 17.56 -16.06
CA LEU A 91 26.60 17.54 -16.76
C LEU A 91 25.94 16.16 -16.89
N THR A 92 26.45 15.14 -16.18
CA THR A 92 25.72 13.88 -16.02
C THR A 92 24.47 14.11 -15.18
N LEU A 93 23.36 13.45 -15.55
CA LEU A 93 22.13 13.45 -14.75
C LEU A 93 22.39 12.95 -13.33
N ILE A 94 21.82 13.67 -12.36
CA ILE A 94 21.76 13.31 -10.95
C ILE A 94 20.32 13.46 -10.45
N SER A 95 20.07 13.08 -9.20
CA SER A 95 18.79 13.35 -8.55
C SER A 95 18.61 14.86 -8.32
N GLY A 96 17.42 15.38 -8.65
CA GLY A 96 16.98 16.73 -8.31
C GLY A 96 15.62 16.64 -7.60
N ARG A 97 15.29 17.60 -6.75
CA ARG A 97 14.03 17.62 -6.01
C ARG A 97 13.40 18.98 -6.16
N TYR A 98 12.22 19.02 -6.74
CA TYR A 98 11.51 20.29 -6.96
C TYR A 98 10.65 20.61 -5.74
N SER A 99 10.83 21.77 -5.12
CA SER A 99 9.99 22.24 -4.02
C SER A 99 9.79 23.75 -4.15
N PRO A 100 8.79 24.19 -4.93
CA PRO A 100 8.61 25.59 -5.27
C PRO A 100 8.14 26.43 -4.08
N HIS A 101 8.79 27.58 -3.89
CA HIS A 101 8.58 28.51 -2.79
C HIS A 101 8.68 29.94 -3.29
N LYS A 102 7.99 30.84 -2.59
CA LYS A 102 8.06 32.28 -2.88
C LYS A 102 9.52 32.75 -2.92
N ASP A 103 9.86 33.54 -3.95
CA ASP A 103 11.20 34.10 -4.20
C ASP A 103 12.32 33.05 -4.29
N ALA A 104 11.99 31.79 -4.59
CA ALA A 104 12.92 30.65 -4.57
C ALA A 104 13.63 30.44 -3.21
N ASP A 105 12.97 30.82 -2.11
CA ASP A 105 13.50 30.69 -0.76
C ASP A 105 12.71 29.63 0.03
N PRO A 106 13.34 28.48 0.38
CA PRO A 106 12.65 27.40 1.11
C PRO A 106 12.23 27.78 2.54
N LEU A 107 12.64 28.94 3.07
CA LEU A 107 12.16 29.47 4.36
C LEU A 107 10.85 30.27 4.24
N LYS A 108 10.45 30.64 3.02
CA LYS A 108 9.18 31.34 2.76
C LYS A 108 8.05 30.33 2.56
N PRO A 109 6.80 30.76 2.38
CA PRO A 109 5.71 29.84 2.06
C PRO A 109 5.92 29.12 0.73
N ARG A 110 5.44 27.88 0.65
CA ARG A 110 5.33 27.10 -0.60
C ARG A 110 4.43 27.83 -1.59
N GLU A 111 4.81 27.77 -2.87
CA GLU A 111 3.99 28.24 -3.99
C GLU A 111 3.81 27.08 -4.96
N PRO A 112 2.62 26.45 -5.04
CA PRO A 112 2.44 25.21 -5.78
C PRO A 112 2.73 25.40 -7.27
N ALA A 113 3.43 24.44 -7.87
CA ALA A 113 3.55 24.37 -9.32
C ALA A 113 2.28 23.74 -9.92
N ILE A 114 1.62 24.49 -10.80
CA ILE A 114 0.33 24.09 -11.39
C ILE A 114 0.54 23.66 -12.84
N ILE A 115 0.15 22.42 -13.14
CA ILE A 115 0.18 21.82 -14.47
C ILE A 115 -1.27 21.65 -14.91
N GLU A 116 -1.71 22.50 -15.84
CA GLU A 116 -3.11 22.51 -16.29
C GLU A 116 -3.26 21.91 -17.69
N ARG A 117 -4.33 21.13 -17.90
CA ARG A 117 -4.73 20.68 -19.25
C ARG A 117 -3.60 20.00 -20.02
N PHE A 118 -2.77 19.23 -19.30
CA PHE A 118 -1.70 18.45 -19.90
C PHE A 118 -2.25 17.13 -20.45
N ILE A 119 -1.94 16.83 -21.70
CA ILE A 119 -2.38 15.59 -22.35
C ILE A 119 -1.16 14.72 -22.64
N ALA A 120 -1.06 13.56 -21.98
CA ALA A 120 0.01 12.60 -22.20
C ALA A 120 -0.55 11.27 -22.70
N TYR A 121 -0.12 10.82 -23.89
CA TYR A 121 -0.60 9.55 -24.42
C TYR A 121 0.44 8.74 -25.18
N LYS A 122 0.26 7.42 -25.24
CA LYS A 122 1.16 6.51 -25.97
C LYS A 122 2.66 6.72 -25.63
N ASN A 123 2.97 7.07 -24.38
CA ASN A 123 4.34 7.02 -23.87
C ASN A 123 4.59 5.62 -23.34
N GLN A 124 5.73 5.02 -23.65
CA GLN A 124 5.96 3.60 -23.37
C GLN A 124 5.93 3.32 -21.86
N ASP A 125 6.71 4.06 -21.08
CA ASP A 125 6.74 3.89 -19.62
C ASP A 125 5.75 4.83 -18.89
N HIS A 126 5.98 6.15 -18.88
CA HIS A 126 5.15 7.09 -18.11
C HIS A 126 4.42 8.14 -18.94
N GLY A 127 3.17 8.46 -18.60
CA GLY A 127 2.55 9.72 -19.04
C GLY A 127 3.23 10.91 -18.36
N ALA A 128 3.39 10.85 -17.03
CA ALA A 128 4.24 11.75 -16.28
C ALA A 128 4.87 11.08 -15.04
N TRP A 129 6.10 11.48 -14.71
CA TRP A 129 6.79 11.14 -13.47
C TRP A 129 7.18 12.43 -12.73
N LEU A 130 6.56 12.67 -11.58
CA LEU A 130 6.75 13.88 -10.81
C LEU A 130 7.22 13.57 -9.40
N ARG A 131 8.34 14.19 -9.01
CA ARG A 131 8.90 14.06 -7.68
C ARG A 131 9.25 15.41 -7.08
N GLY A 132 8.77 15.66 -5.86
CA GLY A 132 9.08 16.91 -5.19
C GLY A 132 8.23 17.24 -3.97
N GLY A 133 7.99 18.54 -3.81
CA GLY A 133 7.02 19.14 -2.90
C GLY A 133 5.68 19.37 -3.62
N ASP A 134 5.16 20.60 -3.55
CA ASP A 134 3.84 20.97 -4.09
C ASP A 134 3.85 21.06 -5.63
N VAL A 135 3.48 19.96 -6.28
CA VAL A 135 3.25 19.85 -7.73
C VAL A 135 1.84 19.33 -7.96
N TRP A 136 0.99 20.17 -8.53
CA TRP A 136 -0.45 19.93 -8.64
C TRP A 136 -0.87 19.90 -10.12
N LEU A 137 -1.64 18.87 -10.48
CA LEU A 137 -2.19 18.68 -11.81
C LEU A 137 -3.70 18.94 -11.80
N ASP A 138 -4.19 19.66 -12.80
CA ASP A 138 -5.62 19.95 -12.95
C ASP A 138 -6.08 19.81 -14.41
N ASP A 139 -7.23 19.19 -14.62
CA ASP A 139 -7.84 18.95 -15.93
C ASP A 139 -6.91 18.23 -16.93
N CYS A 140 -6.09 17.29 -16.44
CA CYS A 140 -5.12 16.55 -17.24
C CYS A 140 -5.71 15.27 -17.82
N GLN A 141 -5.10 14.76 -18.91
CA GLN A 141 -5.57 13.56 -19.59
C GLN A 141 -4.40 12.60 -19.86
N PHE A 142 -4.54 11.35 -19.43
CA PHE A 142 -3.54 10.30 -19.59
C PHE A 142 -4.15 9.11 -20.32
N ALA A 143 -3.66 8.76 -21.51
CA ALA A 143 -4.24 7.67 -22.31
C ALA A 143 -3.20 6.74 -22.92
N ASP A 144 -3.42 5.42 -22.92
CA ASP A 144 -2.54 4.46 -23.59
C ASP A 144 -1.06 4.52 -23.17
N ASN A 145 -0.77 4.98 -21.95
CA ASN A 145 0.58 4.96 -21.39
C ASN A 145 0.78 3.65 -20.61
N GLY A 146 2.03 3.20 -20.43
CA GLY A 146 2.31 2.08 -19.51
C GLY A 146 1.81 2.40 -18.10
N ILE A 147 2.19 3.57 -17.62
CA ILE A 147 1.76 4.16 -16.36
C ILE A 147 1.28 5.58 -16.66
N GLY A 148 0.02 5.90 -16.39
CA GLY A 148 -0.52 7.24 -16.62
C GLY A 148 0.23 8.31 -15.84
N LEU A 149 0.27 8.18 -14.51
CA LEU A 149 0.92 9.15 -13.64
C LEU A 149 1.63 8.46 -12.45
N THR A 150 2.89 8.81 -12.23
CA THR A 150 3.62 8.50 -10.99
C THR A 150 3.88 9.79 -10.21
N LEU A 151 3.40 9.83 -8.97
CA LEU A 151 3.65 10.91 -8.03
C LEU A 151 4.51 10.41 -6.89
N ALA A 152 5.56 11.15 -6.55
CA ALA A 152 6.49 10.79 -5.49
C ALA A 152 6.90 12.01 -4.67
N SER A 153 7.16 11.82 -3.38
CA SER A 153 7.70 12.88 -2.55
C SER A 153 9.20 13.00 -2.70
N GLY A 154 9.74 14.10 -2.16
CA GLY A 154 11.15 14.45 -2.30
C GLY A 154 12.16 13.47 -1.69
N GLY A 155 11.73 12.42 -0.98
CA GLY A 155 12.61 11.49 -0.26
C GLY A 155 11.83 10.42 0.49
N THR A 156 12.53 9.50 1.16
CA THR A 156 11.86 8.54 2.06
C THR A 156 11.15 9.24 3.23
N PHE A 157 11.75 10.34 3.66
CA PHE A 157 11.16 11.34 4.54
C PHE A 157 11.15 12.66 3.76
N PRO A 158 10.01 13.19 3.30
CA PRO A 158 9.93 14.32 2.37
C PRO A 158 10.75 15.53 2.82
N HIS A 159 11.67 16.07 2.02
CA HIS A 159 12.54 17.19 2.45
C HIS A 159 11.79 18.49 2.76
N ASP A 160 10.73 18.75 2.00
CA ASP A 160 9.82 19.88 2.17
C ASP A 160 8.58 19.43 2.95
N ASP A 161 8.64 19.55 4.27
CA ASP A 161 7.60 19.04 5.16
C ASP A 161 6.28 19.81 5.01
N GLY A 162 5.17 19.07 4.90
CA GLY A 162 3.84 19.65 4.66
C GLY A 162 3.47 19.85 3.20
N SER A 163 4.37 19.54 2.27
CA SER A 163 4.06 19.48 0.84
C SER A 163 3.30 18.20 0.46
N LYS A 164 2.59 18.24 -0.68
CA LYS A 164 1.90 17.09 -1.27
C LYS A 164 1.95 17.13 -2.79
N GLN A 165 1.83 15.96 -3.42
CA GLN A 165 1.52 15.88 -4.84
C GLN A 165 0.01 15.73 -5.01
N GLU A 166 -0.57 16.40 -6.00
CA GLU A 166 -2.02 16.42 -6.18
C GLU A 166 -2.42 16.28 -7.65
N ILE A 167 -3.50 15.55 -7.91
CA ILE A 167 -4.18 15.56 -9.20
C ILE A 167 -5.70 15.70 -9.01
N LYS A 168 -6.30 16.58 -9.83
CA LYS A 168 -7.73 16.91 -9.82
C LYS A 168 -8.35 16.89 -11.21
N ASN A 169 -9.66 16.64 -11.25
CA ASN A 169 -10.52 16.85 -12.42
C ASN A 169 -10.00 16.17 -13.71
N SER A 170 -9.32 15.04 -13.58
CA SER A 170 -8.50 14.46 -14.66
C SER A 170 -9.07 13.14 -15.19
N LEU A 171 -8.70 12.81 -16.43
CA LEU A 171 -9.12 11.59 -17.12
C LEU A 171 -7.94 10.63 -17.33
N PHE A 172 -8.16 9.36 -16.99
CA PHE A 172 -7.25 8.26 -17.25
C PHE A 172 -7.92 7.23 -18.14
N VAL A 173 -7.30 6.89 -19.26
CA VAL A 173 -7.79 5.88 -20.21
C VAL A 173 -6.75 4.79 -20.34
N GLY A 174 -7.07 3.58 -19.87
CA GLY A 174 -6.18 2.43 -20.00
C GLY A 174 -5.95 2.10 -21.46
N GLU A 175 -7.04 1.84 -22.17
CA GLU A 175 -7.03 1.46 -23.58
C GLU A 175 -8.05 2.28 -24.40
N SER A 176 -7.58 3.34 -25.06
CA SER A 176 -8.41 4.23 -25.88
C SER A 176 -8.80 3.61 -27.22
N GLY A 177 -9.69 4.29 -27.98
CA GLY A 177 -10.01 3.89 -29.35
C GLY A 177 -8.88 4.11 -30.36
N ASN A 178 -7.80 4.79 -29.95
CA ASN A 178 -6.61 4.98 -30.78
C ASN A 178 -5.72 3.74 -30.73
N LEU A 179 -5.92 2.83 -31.70
CA LEU A 179 -5.09 1.63 -31.84
C LEU A 179 -3.63 1.99 -32.15
N GLY A 180 -3.38 3.12 -32.82
CA GLY A 180 -2.08 3.46 -33.39
C GLY A 180 -1.90 2.85 -34.78
N THR A 181 -0.67 2.86 -35.27
CA THR A 181 -0.32 2.41 -36.63
C THR A 181 0.65 1.23 -36.53
N GLU A 182 0.32 0.13 -37.20
CA GLU A 182 1.21 -1.01 -37.38
C GLU A 182 2.30 -0.65 -38.39
N THR A 183 3.56 -0.92 -38.06
CA THR A 183 4.70 -0.73 -38.96
C THR A 183 5.55 -2.00 -38.99
N THR A 184 6.26 -2.25 -40.09
CA THR A 184 7.04 -3.48 -40.32
C THR A 184 8.06 -3.81 -39.23
N ASP A 185 8.56 -2.80 -38.51
CA ASP A 185 9.61 -2.94 -37.49
C ASP A 185 9.12 -2.68 -36.06
N ASN A 186 7.80 -2.77 -35.81
CA ASN A 186 7.22 -2.38 -34.52
C ASN A 186 7.21 -3.51 -33.48
N GLU A 187 8.26 -3.63 -32.65
CA GLU A 187 8.31 -4.59 -31.54
C GLU A 187 7.21 -4.36 -30.47
N ILE A 188 6.55 -3.20 -30.48
CA ILE A 188 5.50 -2.83 -29.53
C ILE A 188 4.08 -2.90 -30.14
N TRP A 189 3.84 -3.68 -31.20
CA TRP A 189 2.50 -3.98 -31.70
C TRP A 189 1.99 -5.34 -31.20
N GLY A 190 0.74 -5.41 -30.71
CA GLY A 190 0.17 -6.66 -30.23
C GLY A 190 -1.30 -6.57 -29.80
N PRO A 191 -1.88 -7.67 -29.28
CA PRO A 191 -3.28 -7.71 -28.89
C PRO A 191 -3.57 -6.77 -27.70
N GLY A 192 -4.66 -6.03 -27.81
CA GLY A 192 -5.18 -5.15 -26.76
C GLY A 192 -6.60 -5.49 -26.36
N GLY A 193 -7.01 -5.04 -25.17
CA GLY A 193 -8.38 -5.08 -24.68
C GLY A 193 -9.03 -6.46 -24.62
N LEU A 194 -10.35 -6.43 -24.48
CA LEU A 194 -11.23 -7.60 -24.51
C LEU A 194 -11.55 -8.06 -25.94
N ASP A 195 -11.24 -7.24 -26.96
CA ASP A 195 -11.51 -7.53 -28.36
C ASP A 195 -10.29 -8.13 -29.09
N HIS A 196 -9.14 -8.25 -28.41
CA HIS A 196 -7.87 -8.75 -28.92
C HIS A 196 -7.40 -8.05 -30.21
N ARG A 197 -7.88 -6.83 -30.48
CA ARG A 197 -7.47 -6.11 -31.68
C ARG A 197 -6.00 -5.70 -31.56
N GLY A 198 -5.28 -5.79 -32.69
CA GLY A 198 -3.92 -5.31 -32.79
C GLY A 198 -3.84 -3.81 -32.51
N ARG A 199 -2.88 -3.42 -31.69
CA ARG A 199 -2.63 -2.03 -31.33
C ARG A 199 -1.18 -1.80 -30.90
N THR A 200 -0.79 -0.54 -30.81
CA THR A 200 0.45 -0.14 -30.11
C THR A 200 0.30 -0.38 -28.62
N LEU A 201 1.19 -1.18 -28.06
CA LEU A 201 1.37 -1.47 -26.66
C LEU A 201 2.40 -0.50 -26.06
N PRO A 202 2.30 -0.14 -24.77
CA PRO A 202 3.27 0.78 -24.18
C PRO A 202 4.67 0.17 -24.11
N ILE A 203 4.84 -0.96 -23.43
CA ILE A 203 6.14 -1.65 -23.29
C ILE A 203 6.08 -3.04 -23.90
N GLY A 204 5.02 -3.79 -23.63
CA GLY A 204 4.87 -5.17 -24.08
C GLY A 204 3.50 -5.74 -23.75
N PRO A 205 3.21 -6.96 -24.22
CA PRO A 205 1.88 -7.58 -24.10
C PRO A 205 1.51 -7.96 -22.66
N ASP A 206 2.47 -8.16 -21.77
CA ASP A 206 2.27 -8.57 -20.38
C ASP A 206 2.52 -7.44 -19.37
N PHE A 207 2.91 -6.24 -19.84
CA PHE A 207 3.22 -5.11 -18.96
C PHE A 207 1.99 -4.71 -18.12
N PRO A 208 2.14 -4.58 -16.78
CA PRO A 208 1.04 -4.20 -15.91
C PRO A 208 0.69 -2.72 -16.08
N ILE A 209 -0.37 -2.44 -16.86
CA ILE A 209 -0.84 -1.08 -17.15
C ILE A 209 -1.46 -0.48 -15.89
N ARG A 210 -1.10 0.78 -15.58
CA ARG A 210 -1.58 1.51 -14.40
C ARG A 210 -2.07 2.91 -14.77
N GLY A 211 -3.24 3.30 -14.28
CA GLY A 211 -3.71 4.69 -14.38
C GLY A 211 -2.87 5.60 -13.49
N ILE A 212 -3.03 5.46 -12.18
CA ILE A 212 -2.20 6.10 -11.16
C ILE A 212 -1.32 5.07 -10.47
N GLN A 213 -0.06 5.44 -10.29
CA GLN A 213 0.91 4.70 -9.50
C GLN A 213 1.21 5.47 -8.20
N PHE A 214 0.71 4.96 -7.08
CA PHE A 214 1.10 5.44 -5.75
C PHE A 214 2.55 5.07 -5.48
N TYR A 215 3.31 6.07 -5.05
CA TYR A 215 4.67 5.92 -4.56
C TYR A 215 4.78 6.67 -3.21
N ASP A 216 6.01 7.00 -2.79
CA ASP A 216 6.46 7.52 -1.49
C ASP A 216 5.48 8.38 -0.65
N GLY A 217 4.67 9.23 -1.28
CA GLY A 217 3.60 10.02 -0.65
C GLY A 217 4.07 11.21 0.21
N PRO A 218 3.18 12.15 0.55
CA PRO A 218 1.72 12.04 0.46
C PRO A 218 1.15 12.50 -0.89
N ILE A 219 0.19 11.72 -1.41
CA ILE A 219 -0.49 11.94 -2.70
C ILE A 219 -1.99 12.23 -2.46
N ASN A 220 -2.57 13.16 -3.22
CA ASN A 220 -4.01 13.41 -3.23
C ASN A 220 -4.57 13.22 -4.65
N VAL A 221 -5.52 12.29 -4.80
CA VAL A 221 -6.25 12.05 -6.06
C VAL A 221 -7.71 12.41 -5.84
N GLN A 222 -8.23 13.37 -6.61
CA GLN A 222 -9.59 13.87 -6.40
C GLN A 222 -10.33 14.08 -7.72
N ASN A 223 -11.62 13.73 -7.77
CA ASN A 223 -12.50 13.98 -8.93
C ASN A 223 -11.86 13.50 -10.26
N CYS A 224 -11.40 12.25 -10.29
CA CYS A 224 -10.76 11.67 -11.47
C CYS A 224 -11.63 10.56 -12.06
N THR A 225 -11.65 10.47 -13.39
CA THR A 225 -12.36 9.42 -14.12
C THR A 225 -11.36 8.42 -14.69
N PHE A 226 -11.58 7.14 -14.45
CA PHE A 226 -10.83 6.04 -15.04
C PHE A 226 -11.72 5.30 -16.03
N ARG A 227 -11.21 5.12 -17.25
CA ARG A 227 -11.97 4.55 -18.36
C ARG A 227 -11.20 3.42 -19.05
N LYS A 228 -11.88 2.34 -19.42
CA LYS A 228 -11.34 1.23 -20.24
C LYS A 228 -10.05 0.61 -19.68
N PHE A 229 -10.09 0.17 -18.42
CA PHE A 229 -9.08 -0.69 -17.82
C PHE A 229 -9.65 -2.12 -17.77
N ALA A 230 -9.22 -2.97 -18.70
CA ALA A 230 -9.77 -4.30 -18.90
C ALA A 230 -9.23 -5.34 -17.89
N ALA A 231 -10.10 -6.24 -17.44
CA ALA A 231 -9.71 -7.39 -16.63
C ALA A 231 -9.28 -8.56 -17.54
N LEU A 232 -7.97 -8.73 -17.70
CA LEU A 232 -7.36 -9.75 -18.55
C LEU A 232 -6.56 -10.74 -17.71
N ASP A 233 -6.48 -11.97 -18.18
CA ASP A 233 -5.57 -12.99 -17.68
C ASP A 233 -4.29 -12.95 -18.52
N GLY A 234 -3.13 -12.88 -17.87
CA GLY A 234 -1.81 -12.69 -18.52
C GLY A 234 -1.35 -11.24 -18.69
N ARG A 235 -2.23 -10.24 -18.55
CA ARG A 235 -1.85 -8.81 -18.45
C ARG A 235 -2.68 -8.09 -17.40
N HIS A 236 -2.03 -7.55 -16.38
CA HIS A 236 -2.73 -6.71 -15.40
C HIS A 236 -3.01 -5.34 -15.99
N THR A 237 -4.25 -4.87 -15.83
CA THR A 237 -4.57 -3.45 -16.03
C THR A 237 -5.37 -2.95 -14.84
N SER A 238 -4.96 -1.81 -14.31
CA SER A 238 -5.53 -1.26 -13.08
C SER A 238 -5.64 0.25 -13.12
N ALA A 239 -6.76 0.79 -12.62
CA ALA A 239 -6.93 2.23 -12.48
C ALA A 239 -5.99 2.80 -11.40
N LEU A 240 -5.93 2.16 -10.23
CA LEU A 240 -5.12 2.54 -9.09
C LEU A 240 -4.18 1.39 -8.71
N ALA A 241 -2.88 1.66 -8.61
CA ALA A 241 -1.89 0.65 -8.23
C ALA A 241 -0.65 1.29 -7.59
N PHE A 242 0.33 0.46 -7.21
CA PHE A 242 1.56 0.88 -6.55
C PHE A 242 2.78 0.72 -7.45
N ARG A 243 3.88 1.39 -7.09
CA ARG A 243 5.16 1.28 -7.78
C ARG A 243 5.72 -0.14 -7.71
N LEU A 244 6.21 -0.62 -8.86
CA LEU A 244 6.94 -1.89 -8.97
C LEU A 244 8.23 -1.88 -8.14
N ASN A 245 8.51 -2.98 -7.42
CA ASN A 245 9.75 -3.20 -6.66
C ASN A 245 10.08 -2.02 -5.73
N ASN A 246 9.11 -1.62 -4.91
CA ASN A 246 9.21 -0.42 -4.13
C ASN A 246 10.08 -0.63 -2.88
N ALA A 247 11.37 -0.30 -2.96
CA ALA A 247 12.29 -0.31 -1.82
C ALA A 247 12.15 0.88 -0.86
N TRP A 248 11.22 1.80 -1.11
CA TRP A 248 11.00 2.98 -0.27
C TRP A 248 9.69 2.78 0.50
N GLN A 249 9.16 3.80 1.16
CA GLN A 249 7.94 3.68 1.97
C GLN A 249 6.65 3.86 1.15
N SER A 250 5.53 3.49 1.77
CA SER A 250 4.19 3.95 1.43
C SER A 250 3.69 4.95 2.49
N CYS A 251 2.80 5.88 2.14
CA CYS A 251 2.27 6.88 3.07
C CYS A 251 0.78 6.61 3.37
N PRO A 252 0.35 6.51 4.65
CA PRO A 252 -1.07 6.35 4.99
C PRO A 252 -1.89 7.60 4.64
N ASN A 253 -1.25 8.74 4.35
CA ASN A 253 -1.92 9.98 3.94
C ASN A 253 -2.05 10.12 2.42
N ASN A 254 -1.84 9.04 1.67
CA ASN A 254 -2.26 8.95 0.28
C ASN A 254 -3.79 8.90 0.24
N ASN A 255 -4.45 9.97 -0.19
CA ASN A 255 -5.91 10.10 -0.16
C ASN A 255 -6.50 10.01 -1.58
N VAL A 256 -7.64 9.35 -1.66
CA VAL A 256 -8.44 9.18 -2.87
C VAL A 256 -9.87 9.60 -2.58
N THR A 257 -10.48 10.39 -3.46
CA THR A 257 -11.85 10.93 -3.27
C THR A 257 -12.50 11.20 -4.62
N ASP A 258 -13.82 11.00 -4.71
CA ASP A 258 -14.64 11.32 -5.87
C ASP A 258 -14.17 10.65 -7.17
N ILE A 259 -13.83 9.36 -7.08
CA ILE A 259 -13.40 8.59 -8.24
C ILE A 259 -14.60 8.08 -9.03
N HIS A 260 -14.45 8.10 -10.36
CA HIS A 260 -15.44 7.63 -11.30
C HIS A 260 -14.84 6.53 -12.18
N PHE A 261 -15.61 5.46 -12.39
CA PHE A 261 -15.20 4.32 -13.21
C PHE A 261 -16.16 4.15 -14.39
N GLU A 262 -15.60 4.07 -15.60
CA GLU A 262 -16.35 3.85 -16.83
C GLU A 262 -15.73 2.70 -17.64
N ASP A 263 -16.45 1.60 -17.82
CA ASP A 263 -15.89 0.38 -18.43
C ASP A 263 -14.64 -0.13 -17.68
N VAL A 264 -14.67 -0.07 -16.34
CA VAL A 264 -13.63 -0.60 -15.46
C VAL A 264 -14.28 -1.58 -14.46
N PRO A 265 -14.19 -2.90 -14.68
CA PRO A 265 -14.70 -3.87 -13.73
C PRO A 265 -13.98 -3.72 -12.38
N ILE A 266 -14.66 -4.05 -11.28
CA ILE A 266 -14.10 -4.01 -9.93
C ILE A 266 -12.70 -4.63 -9.86
N THR A 267 -12.48 -5.77 -10.50
CA THR A 267 -11.20 -6.50 -10.53
C THR A 267 -10.03 -5.69 -11.11
N SER A 268 -10.29 -4.62 -11.86
CA SER A 268 -9.29 -3.72 -12.46
C SER A 268 -9.32 -2.32 -11.86
N ARG A 269 -10.05 -2.08 -10.77
CA ARG A 269 -10.04 -0.78 -10.07
C ARG A 269 -8.76 -0.59 -9.26
N VAL A 270 -8.33 -1.62 -8.53
CA VAL A 270 -7.16 -1.57 -7.64
C VAL A 270 -6.31 -2.82 -7.82
N PHE A 271 -4.98 -2.67 -7.79
CA PHE A 271 -4.06 -3.80 -7.78
C PHE A 271 -2.82 -3.54 -6.91
N PHE A 272 -2.61 -4.39 -5.90
CA PHE A 272 -1.46 -4.33 -4.99
C PHE A 272 -0.20 -5.02 -5.53
N GLY A 273 -0.29 -5.72 -6.67
CA GLY A 273 0.84 -6.44 -7.27
C GLY A 273 0.87 -7.93 -6.94
N GLU A 274 1.65 -8.68 -7.71
CA GLU A 274 1.90 -10.10 -7.49
C GLU A 274 3.30 -10.49 -7.96
N PRO A 275 3.97 -11.48 -7.34
CA PRO A 275 5.26 -11.96 -7.81
C PRO A 275 5.22 -12.36 -9.29
N GLY A 276 6.26 -11.99 -10.04
CA GLY A 276 6.30 -12.19 -11.49
C GLY A 276 7.35 -11.33 -12.18
N PRO A 277 7.41 -11.35 -13.52
CA PRO A 277 8.49 -10.70 -14.29
C PRO A 277 8.61 -9.19 -14.05
N TRP A 278 7.50 -8.52 -13.70
CA TRP A 278 7.49 -7.07 -13.46
C TRP A 278 7.65 -6.68 -11.99
N PHE A 279 7.19 -7.53 -11.07
CA PHE A 279 7.18 -7.27 -9.62
C PHE A 279 8.27 -8.03 -8.86
N ASN A 280 9.08 -8.85 -9.55
CA ASN A 280 10.02 -9.81 -8.98
C ASN A 280 9.36 -10.63 -7.86
N ASP A 281 9.92 -10.58 -6.65
CA ASP A 281 9.41 -11.29 -5.48
C ASP A 281 8.32 -10.51 -4.72
N LEU A 282 8.08 -9.23 -5.07
CA LEU A 282 7.16 -8.32 -4.34
C LEU A 282 7.47 -8.23 -2.83
N ASP A 283 8.75 -8.31 -2.46
CA ASP A 283 9.23 -8.39 -1.07
C ASP A 283 10.03 -7.14 -0.63
N MET A 284 9.99 -6.05 -1.39
CA MET A 284 10.62 -4.81 -0.94
C MET A 284 9.80 -4.14 0.18
N ASP A 285 10.46 -3.33 1.01
CA ASP A 285 9.83 -2.69 2.18
C ASP A 285 8.55 -1.90 1.85
N GLY A 286 8.53 -1.21 0.70
CA GLY A 286 7.40 -0.45 0.19
C GLY A 286 6.31 -1.31 -0.42
N ASP A 287 6.67 -2.43 -1.05
CA ASP A 287 5.70 -3.41 -1.55
C ASP A 287 4.87 -3.90 -0.36
N LYS A 288 5.54 -4.32 0.73
CA LYS A 288 4.91 -4.83 1.96
C LYS A 288 4.08 -3.81 2.73
N THR A 289 4.40 -2.52 2.60
CA THR A 289 3.76 -1.43 3.38
C THR A 289 2.72 -0.64 2.60
N SER A 290 2.39 -1.06 1.37
CA SER A 290 1.42 -0.42 0.48
C SER A 290 0.07 -0.14 1.15
N VAL A 291 -0.38 1.12 1.05
CA VAL A 291 -1.64 1.61 1.63
C VAL A 291 -2.10 2.91 0.95
N PHE A 292 -3.41 3.09 0.80
CA PHE A 292 -4.04 4.41 0.59
C PHE A 292 -5.40 4.49 1.28
N HIS A 293 -5.91 5.71 1.44
CA HIS A 293 -7.16 6.03 2.13
C HIS A 293 -8.24 6.43 1.12
N ASP A 294 -9.32 5.66 1.06
CA ASP A 294 -10.53 6.00 0.31
C ASP A 294 -11.46 6.82 1.21
N VAL A 295 -11.42 8.14 1.02
CA VAL A 295 -12.04 9.12 1.92
C VAL A 295 -13.56 9.04 1.87
N ASP A 296 -14.14 8.83 0.69
CA ASP A 296 -15.59 8.90 0.45
C ASP A 296 -16.20 7.56 0.02
N GLY A 297 -15.40 6.51 -0.12
CA GLY A 297 -15.89 5.18 -0.51
C GLY A 297 -16.10 5.07 -2.02
N SER A 298 -15.61 6.01 -2.82
CA SER A 298 -15.77 5.99 -4.29
C SER A 298 -15.00 4.84 -4.95
N VAL A 299 -14.03 4.23 -4.26
CA VAL A 299 -13.27 3.06 -4.73
C VAL A 299 -13.77 1.77 -4.10
N SER A 300 -13.91 1.75 -2.77
CA SER A 300 -14.19 0.56 -1.97
C SER A 300 -15.66 0.36 -1.63
N GLU A 301 -16.52 1.37 -1.80
CA GLU A 301 -17.89 1.43 -1.25
C GLU A 301 -17.95 1.62 0.29
N TYR A 302 -16.81 1.79 0.96
CA TYR A 302 -16.71 1.96 2.42
C TYR A 302 -16.06 3.31 2.73
N PRO A 303 -16.85 4.37 3.00
CA PRO A 303 -16.32 5.72 3.22
C PRO A 303 -15.39 5.79 4.44
N GLY A 304 -14.21 6.40 4.26
CA GLY A 304 -13.19 6.52 5.30
C GLY A 304 -12.42 5.23 5.59
N SER A 305 -12.47 4.26 4.66
CA SER A 305 -11.69 3.02 4.76
C SER A 305 -10.31 3.18 4.15
N TYR A 306 -9.38 2.37 4.63
CA TYR A 306 -8.06 2.20 4.04
C TYR A 306 -8.03 0.92 3.22
N LEU A 307 -7.43 1.02 2.04
CA LEU A 307 -7.08 -0.15 1.24
C LEU A 307 -5.62 -0.48 1.52
N ILE A 308 -5.38 -1.70 1.99
CA ILE A 308 -4.08 -2.19 2.42
C ILE A 308 -3.70 -3.46 1.67
N LYS A 309 -2.40 -3.77 1.58
CA LYS A 309 -1.95 -5.08 1.09
C LYS A 309 -2.45 -6.19 2.02
N GLU A 310 -2.89 -7.31 1.45
CA GLU A 310 -3.61 -8.38 2.17
C GLU A 310 -2.85 -9.01 3.36
N ASP A 311 -1.52 -8.97 3.33
CA ASP A 311 -0.60 -9.56 4.31
C ASP A 311 0.09 -8.52 5.21
N ASN A 312 -0.32 -7.25 5.16
CA ASN A 312 0.23 -6.23 6.06
C ASN A 312 -0.48 -6.25 7.43
N TRP A 313 -0.05 -7.19 8.27
CA TRP A 313 -0.62 -7.41 9.61
C TRP A 313 -0.33 -6.29 10.63
N LEU A 314 0.54 -5.32 10.32
CA LEU A 314 0.75 -4.15 11.17
C LEU A 314 -0.45 -3.18 11.17
N ILE A 315 -1.24 -3.22 10.10
CA ILE A 315 -2.42 -2.36 9.87
C ILE A 315 -3.71 -3.14 9.60
N LYS A 316 -3.67 -4.47 9.75
CA LYS A 316 -4.83 -5.36 9.68
C LYS A 316 -5.47 -5.57 11.08
N HIS A 317 -6.78 -5.80 11.10
CA HIS A 317 -7.56 -6.18 12.28
C HIS A 317 -8.65 -7.21 11.90
N PRO A 318 -9.33 -7.87 12.87
CA PRO A 318 -10.21 -9.01 12.58
C PRO A 318 -11.45 -8.74 11.74
N ASP A 319 -11.82 -7.47 11.59
CA ASP A 319 -12.98 -6.99 10.85
C ASP A 319 -12.61 -6.40 9.49
N CYS A 320 -11.32 -6.43 9.10
CA CYS A 320 -10.94 -6.12 7.73
C CYS A 320 -11.58 -7.11 6.75
N ILE A 321 -11.99 -6.60 5.59
CA ILE A 321 -12.65 -7.35 4.53
C ILE A 321 -11.63 -7.62 3.42
N ASP A 322 -11.32 -8.89 3.15
CA ASP A 322 -10.38 -9.24 2.06
C ASP A 322 -11.04 -9.03 0.69
N VAL A 323 -10.28 -8.46 -0.26
CA VAL A 323 -10.67 -8.35 -1.68
C VAL A 323 -9.62 -9.07 -2.52
N PRO A 324 -9.74 -10.41 -2.69
CA PRO A 324 -8.68 -11.21 -3.31
C PRO A 324 -8.32 -10.77 -4.74
N ASP A 325 -9.29 -10.26 -5.52
CA ASP A 325 -9.03 -9.72 -6.86
C ASP A 325 -8.08 -8.51 -6.85
N TRP A 326 -8.03 -7.76 -5.76
CA TRP A 326 -7.10 -6.64 -5.59
C TRP A 326 -5.78 -7.06 -4.94
N ARG A 327 -5.70 -8.29 -4.40
CA ARG A 327 -4.65 -8.74 -3.46
C ARG A 327 -4.50 -7.78 -2.27
N GLY A 328 -5.64 -7.28 -1.80
CA GLY A 328 -5.72 -6.29 -0.74
C GLY A 328 -6.88 -6.54 0.21
N SER A 329 -6.98 -5.70 1.23
CA SER A 329 -8.07 -5.70 2.20
C SER A 329 -8.57 -4.28 2.43
N ILE A 330 -9.87 -4.16 2.72
CA ILE A 330 -10.52 -2.92 3.15
C ILE A 330 -10.54 -2.95 4.69
N CYS A 331 -9.96 -1.92 5.31
CA CYS A 331 -9.80 -1.85 6.77
C CYS A 331 -10.18 -0.47 7.30
N SER A 332 -10.56 -0.41 8.57
CA SER A 332 -10.69 0.84 9.33
C SER A 332 -9.50 0.98 10.29
N GLY A 333 -9.18 2.22 10.68
CA GLY A 333 -8.12 2.43 11.64
C GLY A 333 -7.59 3.85 11.69
N HIS A 334 -6.70 4.07 12.66
CA HIS A 334 -5.85 5.25 12.70
C HIS A 334 -4.41 4.78 12.52
N PHE A 335 -3.79 5.23 11.44
CA PHE A 335 -2.46 4.82 11.05
C PHE A 335 -1.50 6.00 11.06
N ALA A 336 -0.26 5.72 11.44
CA ALA A 336 0.85 6.65 11.35
C ALA A 336 2.10 5.91 10.88
N GLN A 337 3.25 6.58 10.86
CA GLN A 337 4.51 5.97 10.47
C GLN A 337 5.59 6.25 11.52
N ILE A 338 6.46 5.26 11.75
CA ILE A 338 7.70 5.50 12.48
C ILE A 338 8.84 5.44 11.47
N TYR A 339 9.76 6.38 11.54
CA TYR A 339 10.98 6.33 10.74
C TYR A 339 12.15 6.04 11.69
N ILE A 340 12.78 4.89 11.51
CA ILE A 340 13.83 4.37 12.40
C ILE A 340 15.14 4.39 11.65
N GLN A 341 16.15 5.05 12.21
CA GLN A 341 17.52 5.00 11.74
C GLN A 341 18.38 4.20 12.72
N ALA A 342 19.01 3.14 12.24
CA ALA A 342 19.88 2.25 12.99
C ALA A 342 21.35 2.49 12.63
N TYR A 343 22.15 2.77 13.65
CA TYR A 343 23.58 3.05 13.53
C TYR A 343 24.37 2.02 14.34
N LYS A 344 25.51 1.61 13.80
CA LYS A 344 26.49 0.72 14.47
C LYS A 344 25.82 -0.56 15.03
N PRO A 345 25.50 -1.53 14.15
CA PRO A 345 25.78 -1.57 12.72
C PRO A 345 24.68 -0.95 11.84
N ALA A 346 25.05 -0.54 10.63
CA ALA A 346 24.20 0.12 9.64
C ALA A 346 23.72 -0.83 8.51
N ASN A 347 23.59 -2.12 8.80
CA ASN A 347 23.31 -3.16 7.79
C ASN A 347 22.41 -4.31 8.29
N LEU A 348 21.64 -4.02 9.34
CA LEU A 348 20.70 -4.96 9.93
C LEU A 348 19.49 -5.17 9.01
N LYS A 349 18.78 -6.26 9.22
CA LYS A 349 17.37 -6.43 8.83
C LYS A 349 16.52 -6.26 10.08
N MET A 350 15.41 -5.56 9.96
CA MET A 350 14.50 -5.31 11.08
C MET A 350 13.29 -6.23 10.98
N LYS A 351 12.93 -6.88 12.07
CA LYS A 351 11.65 -7.59 12.23
C LYS A 351 10.78 -6.83 13.21
N ILE A 352 9.61 -6.39 12.78
CA ILE A 352 8.62 -5.71 13.62
C ILE A 352 7.37 -6.59 13.75
N ILE A 353 6.85 -6.67 14.97
CA ILE A 353 5.72 -7.54 15.30
C ILE A 353 4.70 -6.72 16.08
N LYS A 354 3.43 -6.78 15.68
CA LYS A 354 2.31 -6.18 16.40
C LYS A 354 1.82 -7.17 17.45
N ASN A 355 1.70 -6.75 18.71
CA ASN A 355 1.46 -7.66 19.83
C ASN A 355 0.16 -8.47 19.73
N ASP A 356 -0.87 -7.91 19.09
CA ASP A 356 -2.15 -8.59 18.86
C ASP A 356 -2.15 -9.48 17.60
N TYR A 357 -1.05 -9.50 16.83
CA TYR A 357 -0.80 -10.38 15.69
C TYR A 357 0.61 -10.97 15.72
N HIS A 358 1.00 -11.51 16.88
CA HIS A 358 2.38 -11.93 17.11
C HIS A 358 2.91 -13.02 16.16
N ASN A 359 2.02 -13.85 15.60
CA ASN A 359 2.38 -14.90 14.63
C ASN A 359 2.58 -14.37 13.20
N HIS A 360 2.46 -13.06 12.98
CA HIS A 360 2.57 -12.43 11.67
C HIS A 360 3.62 -11.30 11.68
N PRO A 361 4.91 -11.65 11.84
CA PRO A 361 6.00 -10.67 11.80
C PRO A 361 6.13 -10.01 10.41
N LEU A 362 6.46 -8.72 10.39
CA LEU A 362 6.89 -8.02 9.18
C LEU A 362 8.41 -7.87 9.17
N TYR A 363 9.05 -8.34 8.11
CA TYR A 363 10.50 -8.24 7.89
C TYR A 363 10.81 -7.09 6.94
N LEU A 364 11.78 -6.26 7.29
CA LEU A 364 12.22 -5.10 6.50
C LEU A 364 13.73 -5.15 6.29
N GLU A 365 14.16 -5.09 5.03
CA GLU A 365 15.57 -5.06 4.63
C GLU A 365 16.20 -3.69 4.91
N GLY A 366 15.35 -2.66 4.93
CA GLY A 366 15.70 -1.26 5.07
C GLY A 366 15.78 -0.55 3.71
N ALA A 367 15.22 0.66 3.67
CA ALA A 367 15.07 1.40 2.44
C ALA A 367 16.40 1.96 1.92
N LEU A 368 16.62 1.84 0.61
CA LEU A 368 17.88 2.13 -0.11
C LEU A 368 18.97 1.09 0.14
N SER A 369 19.96 1.03 -0.78
CA SER A 369 21.11 0.14 -0.63
C SER A 369 21.88 0.45 0.66
N LYS A 370 22.43 -0.59 1.29
CA LYS A 370 23.12 -0.55 2.58
C LYS A 370 24.16 0.59 2.62
N SER A 371 23.80 1.69 3.27
CA SER A 371 24.68 2.84 3.48
C SER A 371 25.74 2.50 4.54
N THR A 372 26.92 3.08 4.43
CA THR A 372 27.97 2.94 5.46
C THR A 372 27.64 3.72 6.73
N HIS A 373 26.67 4.64 6.70
CA HIS A 373 26.37 5.54 7.81
C HIS A 373 25.25 5.03 8.73
N TYR A 374 24.10 4.63 8.17
CA TYR A 374 22.95 4.05 8.89
C TYR A 374 22.07 3.23 7.95
N GLN A 375 21.29 2.32 8.52
CA GLN A 375 20.14 1.72 7.83
C GLN A 375 18.83 2.38 8.30
N GLN A 376 17.82 2.42 7.44
CA GLN A 376 16.55 3.09 7.72
C GLN A 376 15.33 2.21 7.43
N TYR A 377 14.29 2.34 8.26
CA TYR A 377 13.05 1.58 8.13
C TYR A 377 11.86 2.49 8.37
N GLN A 378 10.75 2.24 7.68
CA GLN A 378 9.59 3.14 7.74
C GLN A 378 8.24 2.40 7.69
N PRO A 379 7.95 1.49 8.63
CA PRO A 379 6.68 0.79 8.66
C PRO A 379 5.51 1.75 8.94
N VAL A 380 4.37 1.47 8.30
CA VAL A 380 3.07 2.02 8.69
C VAL A 380 2.54 1.19 9.86
N VAL A 381 2.05 1.86 10.90
CA VAL A 381 1.62 1.23 12.16
C VAL A 381 0.22 1.67 12.55
N THR A 382 -0.51 0.77 13.21
CA THR A 382 -1.77 1.08 13.91
C THR A 382 -1.48 1.81 15.21
N LEU A 383 -2.10 2.96 15.41
CA LEU A 383 -1.97 3.73 16.63
C LEU A 383 -2.63 3.01 17.83
N ARG A 384 -2.18 3.36 19.04
CA ARG A 384 -2.66 2.82 20.33
C ARG A 384 -2.46 1.30 20.50
N LYS A 385 -1.46 0.75 19.81
CA LYS A 385 -1.08 -0.67 19.88
C LYS A 385 0.34 -0.87 20.42
N GLY A 386 0.59 -2.08 20.91
CA GLY A 386 1.91 -2.56 21.31
C GLY A 386 2.65 -3.24 20.16
N TYR A 387 3.96 -3.02 20.09
CA TYR A 387 4.86 -3.60 19.09
C TYR A 387 6.15 -4.10 19.75
N THR A 388 6.80 -5.08 19.13
CA THR A 388 8.21 -5.40 19.41
C THR A 388 9.05 -5.32 18.14
N ILE A 389 10.32 -4.94 18.29
CA ILE A 389 11.28 -4.78 17.20
C ILE A 389 12.52 -5.61 17.51
N HIS A 390 12.94 -6.40 16.52
CA HIS A 390 13.98 -7.42 16.59
C HIS A 390 14.96 -7.22 15.43
N TRP A 391 16.16 -7.77 15.59
CA TRP A 391 17.25 -7.60 14.65
C TRP A 391 17.82 -8.96 14.24
N ASP A 392 18.17 -9.11 12.97
CA ASP A 392 18.80 -10.34 12.44
C ASP A 392 20.21 -10.59 13.00
N LYS A 393 20.82 -9.57 13.63
CA LYS A 393 22.11 -9.62 14.31
C LYS A 393 22.03 -8.89 15.65
N THR A 394 23.16 -8.58 16.26
CA THR A 394 23.22 -7.76 17.47
C THR A 394 22.56 -6.40 17.22
N ALA A 395 21.71 -5.97 18.16
CA ALA A 395 21.01 -4.71 18.12
C ALA A 395 21.94 -3.51 17.90
N PRO A 396 21.45 -2.42 17.29
CA PRO A 396 22.26 -1.24 17.03
C PRO A 396 22.60 -0.48 18.32
N GLU A 397 23.84 0.00 18.41
CA GLU A 397 24.32 0.83 19.53
C GLU A 397 23.62 2.19 19.57
N GLU A 398 23.16 2.72 18.43
CA GLU A 398 22.37 3.95 18.39
C GLU A 398 21.12 3.82 17.52
N LEU A 399 19.98 4.28 18.04
CA LEU A 399 18.73 4.43 17.30
C LEU A 399 18.27 5.88 17.32
N ALA A 400 17.74 6.34 16.19
CA ALA A 400 16.96 7.56 16.07
C ALA A 400 15.55 7.19 15.56
N ILE A 401 14.54 7.36 16.41
CA ILE A 401 13.15 7.01 16.12
C ILE A 401 12.35 8.29 15.97
N TRP A 402 11.88 8.54 14.76
CA TRP A 402 11.12 9.73 14.39
C TRP A 402 9.64 9.39 14.35
N LEU A 403 8.82 10.22 15.00
CA LEU A 403 7.37 10.11 14.96
C LEU A 403 6.87 10.93 13.77
N ILE A 404 6.55 10.25 12.66
CA ILE A 404 6.11 10.90 11.43
C ILE A 404 4.65 10.55 11.11
N ASN A 405 3.87 11.52 10.65
CA ASN A 405 2.40 11.38 10.49
C ASN A 405 1.63 11.14 11.81
N PHE A 406 2.25 11.31 12.98
CA PHE A 406 1.56 11.30 14.27
C PHE A 406 0.90 12.65 14.51
N ASN A 407 -0.40 12.68 14.81
CA ASN A 407 -1.06 13.86 15.35
C ASN A 407 -0.79 13.98 16.85
N LYS A 408 -1.06 15.14 17.42
CA LYS A 408 -0.87 15.36 18.86
C LYS A 408 -1.65 14.31 19.66
N ASN A 409 -0.97 13.75 20.66
CA ASN A 409 -1.44 12.66 21.51
C ASN A 409 -1.52 11.28 20.86
N ASP A 410 -1.30 11.14 19.55
CA ASP A 410 -1.13 9.82 18.95
C ASP A 410 0.06 9.12 19.59
N TRP A 411 -0.08 7.82 19.84
CA TRP A 411 0.94 7.05 20.50
C TRP A 411 0.97 5.58 20.07
N ILE A 412 2.13 4.95 20.24
CA ILE A 412 2.30 3.49 20.24
C ILE A 412 3.21 3.09 21.40
N GLN A 413 3.13 1.84 21.83
CA GLN A 413 4.11 1.24 22.74
C GLN A 413 5.04 0.34 21.93
N VAL A 414 6.35 0.46 22.10
CA VAL A 414 7.33 -0.35 21.37
C VAL A 414 8.38 -0.93 22.31
N GLY A 415 8.64 -2.22 22.18
CA GLY A 415 9.74 -2.94 22.83
C GLY A 415 10.87 -3.20 21.84
N PHE A 416 12.07 -2.68 22.08
CA PHE A 416 13.25 -2.98 21.28
C PHE A 416 14.05 -4.12 21.90
N CYS A 417 14.32 -5.18 21.14
CA CYS A 417 15.12 -6.30 21.59
C CYS A 417 16.61 -5.92 21.65
N TYR A 418 17.21 -6.12 22.82
CA TYR A 418 18.61 -5.90 23.10
C TYR A 418 19.19 -7.08 23.92
N PRO A 419 20.51 -7.33 23.83
CA PRO A 419 21.16 -8.35 24.65
C PRO A 419 21.04 -8.07 26.16
N LYS A 420 20.96 -9.11 26.98
CA LYS A 420 20.96 -8.97 28.46
C LYS A 420 22.25 -8.28 28.93
N GLY A 421 22.13 -7.43 29.95
CA GLY A 421 23.24 -6.60 30.45
C GLY A 421 23.47 -5.29 29.68
N THR A 422 22.64 -4.99 28.67
CA THR A 422 22.68 -3.69 27.99
C THR A 422 22.24 -2.55 28.91
N THR A 423 22.93 -1.42 28.83
CA THR A 423 22.54 -0.17 29.52
C THR A 423 22.19 0.91 28.51
N PHE A 424 21.29 1.83 28.90
CA PHE A 424 20.69 2.79 27.96
C PHE A 424 20.83 4.23 28.43
N SER A 425 21.08 5.12 27.48
CA SER A 425 20.90 6.56 27.60
C SER A 425 19.91 7.01 26.55
N ILE A 426 18.76 7.53 27.00
CA ILE A 426 17.61 7.80 26.13
C ILE A 426 17.15 9.25 26.34
N LEU A 427 16.95 9.96 25.23
CA LEU A 427 16.47 11.34 25.23
C LEU A 427 15.41 11.55 24.13
N SER A 428 14.59 12.57 24.32
CA SER A 428 13.74 13.12 23.26
C SER A 428 14.29 14.46 22.79
N ASP A 429 14.14 14.72 21.49
CA ASP A 429 14.46 16.00 20.87
C ASP A 429 13.47 16.34 19.76
N ILE A 430 13.48 17.61 19.36
CA ILE A 430 12.80 18.10 18.17
C ILE A 430 13.86 18.58 17.20
N HIS A 431 13.82 18.05 15.98
CA HIS A 431 14.76 18.42 14.92
C HIS A 431 14.04 19.20 13.82
N ASN A 432 14.47 20.43 13.62
CA ASN A 432 14.07 21.23 12.47
C ASN A 432 14.95 20.83 11.28
N ARG A 433 14.33 20.13 10.31
CA ARG A 433 15.03 19.56 9.15
C ARG A 433 15.53 20.60 8.16
N LEU A 434 14.80 21.71 8.02
CA LEU A 434 15.16 22.81 7.12
C LEU A 434 16.36 23.59 7.67
N LEU A 435 16.31 24.00 8.94
CA LEU A 435 17.38 24.73 9.62
C LEU A 435 18.52 23.83 10.10
N LYS A 436 18.35 22.52 10.06
CA LYS A 436 19.27 21.49 10.61
C LYS A 436 19.61 21.72 12.09
N LYS A 437 18.68 22.28 12.85
CA LYS A 437 18.83 22.56 14.30
C LYS A 437 18.07 21.53 15.12
N THR A 438 18.67 21.10 16.22
CA THR A 438 18.08 20.11 17.13
C THR A 438 17.97 20.70 18.52
N TYR A 439 16.80 20.55 19.14
CA TYR A 439 16.53 21.04 20.49
C TYR A 439 16.12 19.87 21.38
N LYS A 440 16.88 19.63 22.45
CA LYS A 440 16.54 18.59 23.43
C LYS A 440 15.24 18.96 24.14
N THR A 441 14.29 18.03 24.21
CA THR A 441 13.00 18.23 24.88
C THR A 441 12.91 17.48 26.20
N GLY A 442 13.56 16.32 26.32
CA GLY A 442 13.49 15.55 27.55
C GLY A 442 14.56 14.47 27.71
N THR A 443 14.57 13.86 28.90
CA THR A 443 15.42 12.69 29.23
C THR A 443 14.55 11.60 29.83
N PHE A 444 14.88 10.35 29.49
CA PHE A 444 14.14 9.18 29.94
C PHE A 444 14.87 8.50 31.10
N TYR A 445 14.10 8.04 32.08
CA TYR A 445 14.62 7.37 33.27
C TYR A 445 14.04 5.96 33.38
N ARG A 446 14.84 5.03 33.91
CA ARG A 446 14.38 3.66 34.14
C ARG A 446 13.22 3.65 35.13
N THR A 447 12.19 2.86 34.85
CA THR A 447 11.13 2.48 35.78
C THR A 447 11.07 0.96 35.93
N SER A 448 10.55 0.48 37.05
CA SER A 448 10.29 -0.94 37.31
C SER A 448 8.85 -1.36 36.97
N GLN A 449 7.99 -0.42 36.56
CA GLN A 449 6.57 -0.64 36.28
C GLN A 449 6.23 -0.14 34.88
N MET A 450 5.65 -1.01 34.05
CA MET A 450 5.28 -0.70 32.66
C MET A 450 4.22 0.41 32.59
N GLU A 451 3.32 0.48 33.57
CA GLU A 451 2.23 1.45 33.64
C GLU A 451 2.75 2.89 33.80
N LYS A 452 4.00 3.05 34.26
CA LYS A 452 4.66 4.35 34.41
C LYS A 452 5.26 4.88 33.11
N LEU A 453 5.15 4.16 31.98
CA LEU A 453 5.59 4.65 30.67
C LEU A 453 4.73 5.81 30.14
N GLU A 454 3.61 6.13 30.79
CA GLU A 454 2.83 7.33 30.48
C GLU A 454 3.65 8.61 30.65
N HIS A 455 3.66 9.43 29.60
CA HIS A 455 4.28 10.76 29.62
C HIS A 455 3.44 11.71 30.49
N ARG A 456 3.74 11.79 31.79
CA ARG A 456 3.12 12.79 32.69
C ARG A 456 3.74 14.18 32.55
N TYR A 457 5.01 14.26 32.13
CA TYR A 457 5.74 15.52 32.00
C TYR A 457 6.50 15.58 30.66
N PRO A 458 6.41 16.69 29.89
CA PRO A 458 7.06 16.79 28.58
C PRO A 458 8.59 16.63 28.61
N SER A 459 9.23 17.00 29.72
CA SER A 459 10.69 16.98 29.88
C SER A 459 11.25 15.72 30.52
N LYS A 460 10.38 14.84 31.04
CA LYS A 460 10.76 13.63 31.77
C LYS A 460 9.96 12.43 31.28
N GLY A 461 10.62 11.57 30.50
CA GLY A 461 10.09 10.30 30.05
C GLY A 461 10.51 9.14 30.97
N TYR A 462 9.87 7.98 30.79
CA TYR A 462 10.26 6.74 31.45
C TYR A 462 10.46 5.63 30.41
N TYR A 463 11.39 4.72 30.68
CA TYR A 463 11.57 3.49 29.93
C TYR A 463 11.58 2.30 30.88
N TYR A 464 11.07 1.16 30.41
CA TYR A 464 11.03 -0.08 31.16
C TYR A 464 11.95 -1.09 30.48
N TRP A 465 12.88 -1.66 31.24
CA TRP A 465 13.83 -2.66 30.74
C TRP A 465 13.47 -4.01 31.36
N ASP A 466 12.90 -4.89 30.53
CA ASP A 466 12.56 -6.25 30.92
C ASP A 466 13.78 -7.16 30.72
N GLU A 467 14.54 -7.38 31.79
CA GLU A 467 15.76 -8.21 31.75
C GLU A 467 15.48 -9.67 31.40
N ASP A 468 14.27 -10.16 31.68
CA ASP A 468 13.88 -11.55 31.42
C ASP A 468 13.77 -11.82 29.92
N THR A 469 13.08 -10.93 29.20
CA THR A 469 12.85 -11.03 27.75
C THR A 469 13.91 -10.32 26.91
N GLY A 470 14.65 -9.36 27.48
CA GLY A 470 15.60 -8.53 26.74
C GLY A 470 14.95 -7.36 25.99
N LEU A 471 13.75 -6.94 26.38
CA LEU A 471 12.99 -5.87 25.72
C LEU A 471 13.10 -4.53 26.45
N LEU A 472 13.48 -3.49 25.71
CA LEU A 472 13.42 -2.09 26.12
C LEU A 472 12.11 -1.47 25.66
N PHE A 473 11.18 -1.26 26.58
CA PHE A 473 9.90 -0.65 26.31
C PHE A 473 9.91 0.87 26.47
N LEU A 474 9.32 1.52 25.46
CA LEU A 474 9.08 2.96 25.37
C LEU A 474 7.65 3.20 24.89
N LYS A 475 7.03 4.26 25.40
CA LYS A 475 5.80 4.82 24.81
C LYS A 475 6.16 5.97 23.89
N LEU A 476 6.03 5.80 22.58
CA LEU A 476 6.24 6.87 21.61
C LEU A 476 4.95 7.67 21.53
N LYS A 477 4.93 8.94 21.96
CA LYS A 477 3.74 9.80 21.93
C LYS A 477 4.10 11.18 21.40
N ALA A 478 3.40 11.62 20.35
CA ALA A 478 3.58 12.96 19.79
C ALA A 478 2.98 14.02 20.73
N GLN A 479 3.71 15.11 20.92
CA GLN A 479 3.41 16.15 21.90
C GLN A 479 2.82 17.42 21.26
N ASN A 480 3.06 17.63 19.97
CA ASN A 480 2.73 18.87 19.28
C ASN A 480 1.76 18.64 18.13
N GLU A 481 1.04 19.70 17.76
CA GLU A 481 0.12 19.69 16.62
C GLU A 481 0.88 19.56 15.29
N LYS A 482 0.19 19.03 14.28
CA LYS A 482 0.71 18.74 12.96
C LYS A 482 -0.25 19.26 11.90
N ASP A 483 0.27 19.86 10.83
CA ASP A 483 -0.56 20.19 9.66
C ASP A 483 -0.99 18.91 8.92
N LYS A 484 -2.09 18.98 8.17
CA LYS A 484 -2.75 17.81 7.56
C LYS A 484 -1.80 16.88 6.79
N PHE A 485 -0.98 17.44 5.90
CA PHE A 485 -0.03 16.70 5.05
C PHE A 485 1.42 16.71 5.57
N ALA A 486 1.69 17.42 6.67
CA ALA A 486 3.01 17.40 7.27
C ALA A 486 3.31 16.03 7.86
N PHE A 487 4.56 15.60 7.77
CA PHE A 487 5.04 14.42 8.49
C PHE A 487 5.44 14.82 9.91
N CYS A 488 5.91 16.06 10.10
CA CYS A 488 6.38 16.56 11.38
C CYS A 488 5.44 17.57 12.02
N SER A 489 5.56 17.71 13.34
CA SER A 489 4.83 18.75 14.06
C SER A 489 5.23 20.16 13.63
N VAL A 490 4.39 21.15 13.93
CA VAL A 490 4.67 22.57 13.69
C VAL A 490 5.90 23.10 14.44
N LYS A 491 6.41 22.36 15.43
CA LYS A 491 7.67 22.69 16.14
C LYS A 491 8.91 22.08 15.49
N GLY A 492 8.74 21.18 14.53
CA GLY A 492 9.77 20.32 13.96
C GLY A 492 9.46 18.84 14.19
N CYS A 493 10.36 17.97 13.72
CA CYS A 493 10.14 16.53 13.77
C CYS A 493 10.51 15.98 15.15
N GLU A 494 9.53 15.41 15.85
CA GLU A 494 9.71 14.81 17.17
C GLU A 494 10.46 13.48 17.04
N ARG A 495 11.50 13.30 17.88
CA ARG A 495 12.37 12.13 17.83
C ARG A 495 12.77 11.66 19.22
N ILE A 496 12.90 10.35 19.35
CA ILE A 496 13.55 9.69 20.49
C ILE A 496 14.89 9.12 20.02
N ARG A 497 15.95 9.36 20.79
CA ARG A 497 17.28 8.79 20.56
C ARG A 497 17.64 7.83 21.66
N ILE A 498 18.10 6.65 21.28
CA ILE A 498 18.59 5.61 22.18
C ILE A 498 20.08 5.44 21.91
N LYS A 499 20.89 5.48 22.95
CA LYS A 499 22.28 5.01 22.95
C LYS A 499 22.37 3.82 23.89
N ALA A 500 22.86 2.70 23.39
CA ALA A 500 22.98 1.45 24.11
C ALA A 500 24.46 1.10 24.27
N VAL A 501 24.85 0.69 25.48
CA VAL A 501 26.16 0.06 25.73
C VAL A 501 25.91 -1.44 25.82
N ILE A 502 26.28 -2.14 24.76
CA ILE A 502 26.00 -3.57 24.57
C ILE A 502 27.20 -4.39 25.06
N PRO A 503 26.99 -5.50 25.81
CA PRO A 503 28.07 -6.39 26.22
C PRO A 503 28.87 -6.95 25.03
N LYS A 504 30.17 -7.18 25.23
CA LYS A 504 31.04 -7.79 24.23
C LYS A 504 30.57 -9.23 23.92
N MET A 505 30.72 -9.65 22.66
CA MET A 505 30.30 -10.98 22.16
C MET A 505 28.79 -11.26 22.27
N ALA A 506 27.97 -10.20 22.29
CA ALA A 506 26.52 -10.37 22.24
C ALA A 506 26.07 -11.05 20.93
N GLY A 507 25.11 -11.97 21.04
CA GLY A 507 24.54 -12.69 19.90
C GLY A 507 23.49 -11.87 19.13
N VAL A 508 22.67 -12.60 18.36
CA VAL A 508 21.51 -12.07 17.64
C VAL A 508 20.50 -11.49 18.63
N SER A 509 19.94 -10.32 18.32
CA SER A 509 18.94 -9.64 19.14
C SER A 509 17.53 -9.95 18.63
N ASP A 510 17.13 -11.19 18.86
CA ASP A 510 15.78 -11.67 18.58
C ASP A 510 15.13 -12.27 19.84
N CYS A 511 14.19 -11.51 20.40
CA CYS A 511 13.51 -11.81 21.66
C CYS A 511 12.14 -12.51 21.45
N GLU A 512 11.77 -12.91 20.23
CA GLU A 512 10.38 -13.29 19.91
C GLU A 512 9.87 -14.46 20.78
N ALA A 513 10.67 -15.53 20.83
CA ALA A 513 10.31 -16.75 21.54
C ALA A 513 10.09 -16.54 23.05
N VAL A 514 10.80 -15.59 23.67
CA VAL A 514 10.67 -15.26 25.09
C VAL A 514 9.64 -14.15 25.35
N ALA A 515 9.38 -13.29 24.36
CA ALA A 515 8.46 -12.17 24.47
C ALA A 515 6.99 -12.60 24.44
N TYR A 516 6.59 -13.45 23.50
CA TYR A 516 5.17 -13.73 23.25
C TYR A 516 4.46 -14.69 24.22
N PRO A 517 5.13 -15.46 25.07
CA PRO A 517 4.49 -16.00 26.27
C PRO A 517 3.99 -14.91 27.24
N LYS A 518 4.58 -13.71 27.22
CA LYS A 518 4.31 -12.61 28.19
C LYS A 518 3.54 -11.44 27.60
N TYR A 519 3.77 -11.11 26.32
CA TYR A 519 3.29 -9.88 25.67
C TYR A 519 2.26 -10.11 24.56
N THR A 520 1.68 -11.32 24.47
CA THR A 520 0.56 -11.57 23.55
C THR A 520 -0.65 -10.75 23.97
N GLU A 521 -1.18 -9.99 23.03
CA GLU A 521 -2.41 -9.22 23.19
C GLU A 521 -3.55 -9.86 22.40
N THR A 522 -4.79 -9.66 22.83
CA THR A 522 -5.94 -10.09 22.03
C THR A 522 -6.25 -9.04 20.97
N PRO A 523 -6.53 -9.41 19.71
CA PRO A 523 -7.00 -8.47 18.69
C PRO A 523 -8.23 -7.69 19.15
N ILE A 524 -8.12 -6.36 19.17
CA ILE A 524 -9.23 -5.44 19.47
C ILE A 524 -9.39 -4.48 18.29
N VAL A 525 -10.64 -4.33 17.84
CA VAL A 525 -11.04 -3.36 16.82
C VAL A 525 -11.42 -2.05 17.51
N GLU A 526 -10.54 -1.05 17.44
CA GLU A 526 -10.80 0.26 18.06
C GLU A 526 -11.67 1.16 17.19
N VAL A 527 -11.47 1.10 15.87
CA VAL A 527 -12.23 1.85 14.88
C VAL A 527 -13.09 0.82 14.15
N PRO A 528 -14.41 0.79 14.34
CA PRO A 528 -15.30 -0.11 13.62
C PRO A 528 -15.22 0.12 12.11
N MET A 529 -15.51 -0.92 11.33
CA MET A 529 -15.64 -0.78 9.89
C MET A 529 -16.75 0.22 9.57
N PRO A 530 -16.54 1.14 8.61
CA PRO A 530 -17.57 2.07 8.19
C PRO A 530 -18.72 1.32 7.51
N LYS A 531 -19.90 1.94 7.49
CA LYS A 531 -21.05 1.37 6.79
C LYS A 531 -20.84 1.46 5.28
N LYS A 532 -21.04 0.34 4.59
CA LYS A 532 -21.07 0.28 3.13
C LYS A 532 -22.12 1.24 2.54
N LEU A 533 -21.79 1.87 1.42
CA LEU A 533 -22.70 2.70 0.65
C LEU A 533 -23.93 1.88 0.22
N SER A 534 -25.11 2.51 0.24
CA SER A 534 -26.32 1.89 -0.29
C SER A 534 -26.31 1.84 -1.81
N SER A 535 -27.05 0.90 -2.41
CA SER A 535 -27.14 0.77 -3.87
C SER A 535 -27.60 2.05 -4.58
N ALA A 536 -28.38 2.92 -3.90
CA ALA A 536 -28.82 4.21 -4.44
C ALA A 536 -27.69 5.26 -4.51
N GLN A 537 -26.60 5.06 -3.76
CA GLN A 537 -25.43 5.94 -3.73
C GLN A 537 -24.31 5.46 -4.65
N LEU A 538 -24.39 4.22 -5.16
CA LEU A 538 -23.40 3.69 -6.09
C LEU A 538 -23.52 4.37 -7.46
N LYS A 539 -22.38 4.78 -8.01
CA LYS A 539 -22.30 5.43 -9.34
C LYS A 539 -22.31 4.42 -10.50
N THR A 540 -22.06 3.14 -10.20
CA THR A 540 -21.94 2.07 -11.18
C THR A 540 -22.90 0.92 -10.85
N LYS A 541 -23.15 0.03 -11.82
CA LYS A 541 -24.06 -1.13 -11.64
C LYS A 541 -23.37 -2.32 -10.96
N ASP A 542 -22.06 -2.43 -11.15
CA ASP A 542 -21.23 -3.38 -10.43
C ASP A 542 -21.05 -2.93 -8.98
N HIS A 543 -20.96 -3.90 -8.08
CA HIS A 543 -20.78 -3.66 -6.65
C HIS A 543 -20.02 -4.80 -5.98
N LEU A 544 -19.44 -4.51 -4.83
CA LEU A 544 -18.85 -5.53 -3.95
C LEU A 544 -19.95 -6.23 -3.17
N LEU A 545 -19.95 -7.55 -3.07
CA LEU A 545 -20.85 -8.34 -2.21
C LEU A 545 -20.09 -8.80 -0.98
N GLU A 546 -20.54 -8.38 0.20
CA GLU A 546 -19.90 -8.76 1.46
C GLU A 546 -20.34 -10.17 1.87
N VAL A 547 -19.38 -11.08 2.04
CA VAL A 547 -19.62 -12.45 2.49
C VAL A 547 -18.76 -12.77 3.71
N LYS A 548 -19.39 -13.29 4.76
CA LYS A 548 -18.71 -13.70 5.98
C LYS A 548 -19.18 -15.09 6.38
N ILE A 549 -18.23 -15.98 6.59
CA ILE A 549 -18.47 -17.36 7.00
C ILE A 549 -17.66 -17.59 8.27
N GLU A 550 -18.32 -17.94 9.36
CA GLU A 550 -17.65 -18.23 10.63
C GLU A 550 -18.21 -19.52 11.22
N THR A 551 -17.30 -20.39 11.64
CA THR A 551 -17.62 -21.57 12.45
C THR A 551 -16.55 -21.76 13.52
N TYR A 552 -16.95 -21.94 14.77
CA TYR A 552 -16.03 -22.02 15.90
C TYR A 552 -16.63 -22.77 17.08
N LYS A 553 -15.75 -23.32 17.92
CA LYS A 553 -16.11 -23.88 19.23
C LYS A 553 -16.04 -22.77 20.27
N LYS A 554 -17.06 -22.65 21.11
CA LYS A 554 -17.03 -21.78 22.29
C LYS A 554 -17.22 -22.60 23.55
N GLN A 555 -16.28 -22.46 24.47
CA GLN A 555 -16.33 -23.16 25.75
C GLN A 555 -17.01 -22.26 26.80
N TYR A 556 -18.13 -22.73 27.33
CA TYR A 556 -18.86 -22.12 28.43
C TYR A 556 -18.75 -23.04 29.66
N PHE A 557 -17.80 -22.74 30.55
CA PHE A 557 -17.50 -23.59 31.71
C PHE A 557 -17.24 -25.06 31.31
N HIS A 558 -18.20 -25.96 31.57
CA HIS A 558 -18.15 -27.39 31.24
C HIS A 558 -18.88 -27.77 29.94
N LEU A 559 -19.60 -26.83 29.31
CA LEU A 559 -20.32 -27.04 28.04
C LEU A 559 -19.48 -26.51 26.88
N LYS A 560 -19.35 -27.31 25.83
CA LYS A 560 -18.77 -26.90 24.54
C LYS A 560 -19.92 -26.73 23.56
N ASP A 561 -20.17 -25.50 23.13
CA ASP A 561 -21.13 -25.21 22.09
C ASP A 561 -20.43 -24.86 20.79
N ASP A 562 -21.02 -25.33 19.69
CA ASP A 562 -20.59 -25.01 18.34
C ASP A 562 -21.47 -23.92 17.75
N PHE A 563 -20.82 -22.92 17.15
CA PHE A 563 -21.49 -21.86 16.42
C PHE A 563 -21.05 -21.91 14.96
N ALA A 564 -22.00 -21.73 14.05
CA ALA A 564 -21.71 -21.62 12.63
C ALA A 564 -22.77 -20.74 11.96
N TYR A 565 -22.34 -19.78 11.16
CA TYR A 565 -23.22 -18.95 10.35
C TYR A 565 -22.55 -18.48 9.07
N ILE A 566 -23.39 -18.21 8.07
CA ILE A 566 -23.04 -17.51 6.84
C ILE A 566 -23.76 -16.17 6.87
N GLU A 567 -23.08 -15.09 6.54
CA GLU A 567 -23.63 -13.74 6.45
C GLU A 567 -23.36 -13.19 5.05
N VAL A 568 -24.41 -12.63 4.42
CA VAL A 568 -24.36 -12.06 3.07
C VAL A 568 -24.98 -10.66 3.14
N ASP A 569 -24.18 -9.62 2.87
CA ASP A 569 -24.58 -8.20 2.98
C ASP A 569 -25.36 -7.89 4.28
N GLY A 570 -24.84 -8.37 5.42
CA GLY A 570 -25.42 -8.15 6.74
C GLY A 570 -26.55 -9.11 7.15
N VAL A 571 -27.02 -9.98 6.25
CA VAL A 571 -28.08 -10.96 6.54
C VAL A 571 -27.47 -12.29 6.98
N ARG A 572 -27.76 -12.70 8.23
CA ARG A 572 -27.21 -13.92 8.84
C ARG A 572 -28.09 -15.15 8.65
N PHE A 573 -27.46 -16.23 8.21
CA PHE A 573 -28.01 -17.59 8.08
C PHE A 573 -27.28 -18.50 9.08
N PHE A 574 -27.93 -18.78 10.20
CA PHE A 574 -27.36 -19.67 11.22
C PHE A 574 -27.54 -21.15 10.85
N LEU A 575 -26.52 -21.95 11.12
CA LEU A 575 -26.63 -23.41 11.09
C LEU A 575 -27.00 -23.92 12.50
N THR A 576 -28.18 -24.51 12.61
CA THR A 576 -28.71 -25.00 13.90
C THR A 576 -28.34 -26.46 14.15
N ASP A 577 -28.47 -27.31 13.12
CA ASP A 577 -28.18 -28.75 13.18
C ASP A 577 -26.71 -29.08 12.91
N GLU A 578 -26.25 -30.26 13.37
CA GLU A 578 -24.94 -30.80 12.99
C GLU A 578 -24.92 -31.24 11.51
N GLY A 579 -23.85 -30.87 10.80
CA GLY A 579 -23.69 -31.11 9.38
C GLY A 579 -23.09 -29.91 8.66
N ILE A 580 -23.55 -29.67 7.44
CA ILE A 580 -23.13 -28.53 6.61
C ILE A 580 -24.32 -27.73 6.09
N GLN A 581 -24.08 -26.45 5.82
CA GLN A 581 -25.05 -25.54 5.19
C GLN A 581 -24.44 -24.95 3.93
N LEU A 582 -25.24 -24.86 2.87
CA LEU A 582 -24.92 -24.16 1.64
C LEU A 582 -25.87 -22.97 1.47
N VAL A 583 -25.32 -21.82 1.07
CA VAL A 583 -26.07 -20.65 0.62
C VAL A 583 -25.64 -20.36 -0.81
N VAL A 584 -26.60 -20.30 -1.73
CA VAL A 584 -26.37 -20.09 -3.17
C VAL A 584 -26.75 -18.67 -3.53
N ILE A 585 -25.86 -17.99 -4.24
CA ILE A 585 -25.99 -16.59 -4.63
C ILE A 585 -25.83 -16.51 -6.15
N ASP A 586 -26.71 -15.77 -6.81
CA ASP A 586 -26.61 -15.48 -8.24
C ASP A 586 -25.41 -14.56 -8.51
N GLY A 587 -24.44 -15.02 -9.31
CA GLY A 587 -23.20 -14.29 -9.58
C GLY A 587 -23.37 -13.05 -10.47
N HIS A 588 -24.55 -12.84 -11.08
CA HIS A 588 -24.82 -11.65 -11.88
C HIS A 588 -25.35 -10.49 -11.02
N HIS A 589 -26.23 -10.78 -10.06
CA HIS A 589 -26.93 -9.76 -9.28
C HIS A 589 -26.55 -9.75 -7.79
N GLY A 590 -25.80 -10.73 -7.30
CA GLY A 590 -25.40 -10.84 -5.90
C GLY A 590 -26.55 -11.24 -4.96
N LYS A 591 -27.68 -11.72 -5.49
CA LYS A 591 -28.86 -12.09 -4.69
C LYS A 591 -28.76 -13.53 -4.21
N VAL A 592 -29.07 -13.77 -2.93
CA VAL A 592 -29.28 -15.13 -2.41
C VAL A 592 -30.50 -15.74 -3.10
N VAL A 593 -30.31 -16.90 -3.74
CA VAL A 593 -31.36 -17.61 -4.51
C VAL A 593 -31.80 -18.90 -3.86
N ASP A 594 -30.93 -19.55 -3.07
CA ASP A 594 -31.26 -20.79 -2.38
C ASP A 594 -30.42 -20.99 -1.11
N ARG A 595 -30.93 -21.83 -0.21
CA ARG A 595 -30.25 -22.23 1.03
C ARG A 595 -30.68 -23.65 1.41
N VAL A 596 -29.71 -24.53 1.66
CA VAL A 596 -29.95 -25.91 2.07
C VAL A 596 -29.02 -26.33 3.20
N THR A 597 -29.50 -27.22 4.07
CA THR A 597 -28.71 -27.82 5.15
C THR A 597 -28.69 -29.34 4.98
N PHE A 598 -27.51 -29.94 5.02
CA PHE A 598 -27.32 -31.39 4.97
C PHE A 598 -26.83 -31.89 6.34
N LYS A 599 -27.66 -32.70 7.00
CA LYS A 599 -27.33 -33.35 8.27
C LYS A 599 -26.31 -34.48 8.07
N ASN A 600 -25.60 -34.82 9.14
CA ASN A 600 -24.64 -35.93 9.13
C ASN A 600 -25.19 -37.27 8.62
N SER A 601 -26.45 -37.59 8.92
CA SER A 601 -27.11 -38.80 8.42
C SER A 601 -27.18 -38.84 6.89
N ILE A 602 -27.34 -37.69 6.23
CA ILE A 602 -27.36 -37.59 4.77
C ILE A 602 -25.94 -37.68 4.22
N LEU A 603 -24.98 -36.98 4.84
CA LEU A 603 -23.57 -36.98 4.41
C LEU A 603 -22.94 -38.38 4.44
N GLN A 604 -23.33 -39.22 5.40
CA GLN A 604 -22.90 -40.62 5.48
C GLN A 604 -23.78 -41.57 4.67
N GLY A 605 -25.11 -41.43 4.77
CA GLY A 605 -26.05 -42.42 4.24
C GLY A 605 -26.34 -42.29 2.75
N ILE A 606 -26.46 -41.05 2.23
CA ILE A 606 -26.87 -40.80 0.85
C ILE A 606 -26.10 -39.58 0.26
N PRO A 607 -24.76 -39.68 0.05
CA PRO A 607 -23.95 -38.58 -0.50
C PRO A 607 -24.43 -38.05 -1.87
N ALA A 608 -25.15 -38.87 -2.63
CA ALA A 608 -25.73 -38.49 -3.91
C ALA A 608 -26.70 -37.30 -3.82
N GLN A 609 -27.33 -37.05 -2.66
CA GLN A 609 -28.25 -35.91 -2.51
C GLN A 609 -27.55 -34.56 -2.65
N ILE A 610 -26.42 -34.37 -1.97
CA ILE A 610 -25.64 -33.13 -2.10
C ILE A 610 -24.98 -33.03 -3.46
N GLU A 611 -24.52 -34.15 -4.02
CA GLU A 611 -23.96 -34.15 -5.36
C GLU A 611 -25.00 -33.73 -6.41
N ASN A 612 -26.21 -34.28 -6.36
CA ASN A 612 -27.31 -33.90 -7.24
C ASN A 612 -27.72 -32.44 -7.03
N TYR A 613 -27.78 -31.97 -5.78
CA TYR A 613 -28.08 -30.57 -5.48
C TYR A 613 -27.05 -29.64 -6.13
N VAL A 614 -25.75 -29.88 -5.90
CA VAL A 614 -24.67 -29.04 -6.46
C VAL A 614 -24.63 -29.11 -8.00
N ASN A 615 -24.91 -30.27 -8.59
CA ASN A 615 -25.01 -30.41 -10.05
C ASN A 615 -26.17 -29.60 -10.64
N ASN A 616 -27.27 -29.43 -9.89
CA ASN A 616 -28.46 -28.68 -10.31
C ASN A 616 -28.38 -27.18 -10.02
N ILE A 617 -27.36 -26.71 -9.28
CA ILE A 617 -27.09 -25.28 -9.12
C ILE A 617 -26.79 -24.70 -10.50
N LYS A 618 -27.49 -23.60 -10.84
CA LYS A 618 -27.28 -22.88 -12.09
C LYS A 618 -25.82 -22.43 -12.19
N ASP A 619 -25.21 -22.59 -13.37
CA ASP A 619 -23.89 -22.02 -13.63
C ASP A 619 -23.90 -20.50 -13.43
N HIS A 620 -22.73 -19.96 -13.08
CA HIS A 620 -22.54 -18.58 -12.67
C HIS A 620 -23.10 -18.25 -11.28
N SER A 621 -23.00 -19.19 -10.35
CA SER A 621 -23.44 -19.02 -8.96
C SER A 621 -22.28 -19.07 -7.98
N ILE A 622 -22.30 -18.20 -6.97
CA ILE A 622 -21.41 -18.25 -5.81
C ILE A 622 -22.05 -19.20 -4.78
N VAL A 623 -21.26 -20.09 -4.20
CA VAL A 623 -21.72 -21.07 -3.20
C VAL A 623 -20.91 -20.90 -1.93
N LEU A 624 -21.58 -20.45 -0.86
CA LEU A 624 -21.00 -20.35 0.47
C LEU A 624 -21.31 -21.61 1.26
N LEU A 625 -20.33 -22.18 1.93
CA LEU A 625 -20.50 -23.38 2.75
C LEU A 625 -19.85 -23.24 4.12
N THR A 626 -20.55 -23.72 5.15
CA THR A 626 -20.02 -23.83 6.51
C THR A 626 -20.40 -25.15 7.18
N SER A 627 -19.60 -25.61 8.15
CA SER A 627 -19.86 -26.80 8.96
C SER A 627 -20.18 -26.48 10.42
N LYS A 628 -20.95 -27.36 11.07
CA LYS A 628 -21.24 -27.33 12.51
C LYS A 628 -21.23 -28.73 13.12
N GLY A 629 -20.80 -28.85 14.37
CA GLY A 629 -20.75 -30.12 15.07
C GLY A 629 -19.60 -31.00 14.56
N ARG A 630 -19.64 -32.28 14.95
CA ARG A 630 -18.75 -33.30 14.38
C ARG A 630 -19.28 -33.74 13.01
N PHE A 631 -19.15 -32.88 12.01
CA PHE A 631 -19.60 -33.22 10.66
C PHE A 631 -18.71 -34.28 10.00
N ILE A 632 -19.25 -34.93 8.98
CA ILE A 632 -18.56 -36.01 8.25
C ILE A 632 -17.49 -35.40 7.33
N SER A 633 -16.24 -35.29 7.79
CA SER A 633 -15.14 -34.62 7.07
C SER A 633 -14.50 -35.42 5.93
N ARG A 634 -14.96 -36.66 5.68
CA ARG A 634 -14.45 -37.55 4.63
C ARG A 634 -15.59 -38.25 3.91
N GLY A 635 -15.38 -38.62 2.65
CA GLY A 635 -16.32 -39.43 1.89
C GLY A 635 -16.65 -38.84 0.52
N PRO A 636 -17.52 -39.48 -0.27
CA PRO A 636 -17.80 -39.08 -1.65
C PRO A 636 -18.30 -37.65 -1.80
N TRP A 637 -19.00 -37.12 -0.80
CA TRP A 637 -19.56 -35.77 -0.85
C TRP A 637 -18.48 -34.68 -0.94
N THR A 638 -17.26 -34.89 -0.44
CA THR A 638 -16.23 -33.84 -0.46
C THR A 638 -15.83 -33.44 -1.88
N LYS A 639 -16.03 -34.33 -2.87
CA LYS A 639 -15.81 -34.04 -4.31
C LYS A 639 -16.66 -32.89 -4.83
N VAL A 640 -17.76 -32.53 -4.16
CA VAL A 640 -18.55 -31.36 -4.55
C VAL A 640 -17.77 -30.05 -4.36
N LEU A 641 -16.82 -30.00 -3.43
CA LEU A 641 -15.98 -28.82 -3.23
C LEU A 641 -15.06 -28.58 -4.44
N GLU A 642 -14.51 -29.65 -5.02
CA GLU A 642 -13.69 -29.59 -6.25
C GLU A 642 -14.53 -29.08 -7.43
N LYS A 643 -15.78 -29.57 -7.58
CA LYS A 643 -16.74 -29.06 -8.57
C LYS A 643 -17.07 -27.56 -8.40
N LEU A 644 -16.86 -27.02 -7.21
CA LEU A 644 -17.06 -25.61 -6.85
C LEU A 644 -15.75 -24.82 -6.82
N GLY A 645 -14.64 -25.39 -7.30
CA GLY A 645 -13.36 -24.72 -7.46
C GLY A 645 -12.39 -24.85 -6.29
N ALA A 646 -12.66 -25.71 -5.28
CA ALA A 646 -11.62 -26.07 -4.31
C ALA A 646 -10.46 -26.79 -5.03
N GLU A 647 -9.23 -26.53 -4.60
CA GLU A 647 -8.04 -27.23 -5.11
C GLU A 647 -8.10 -28.71 -4.73
N GLU A 648 -7.53 -29.60 -5.54
CA GLU A 648 -7.49 -31.03 -5.24
C GLU A 648 -6.60 -31.34 -4.02
N GLY A 649 -6.84 -32.48 -3.37
CA GLY A 649 -5.94 -33.00 -2.32
C GLY A 649 -6.09 -32.33 -0.94
N PHE A 650 -7.12 -31.52 -0.72
CA PHE A 650 -7.42 -30.96 0.61
C PHE A 650 -7.81 -32.03 1.64
N ARG A 651 -7.63 -31.69 2.92
CA ARG A 651 -8.10 -32.51 4.05
C ARG A 651 -8.97 -31.64 4.95
N LEU A 652 -10.25 -32.00 5.05
CA LEU A 652 -11.17 -31.29 5.94
C LEU A 652 -10.90 -31.67 7.40
N LYS A 653 -10.88 -30.65 8.26
CA LYS A 653 -10.89 -30.73 9.72
C LYS A 653 -12.30 -30.44 10.25
N GLU A 654 -12.48 -30.38 11.57
CA GLU A 654 -13.81 -30.23 12.20
C GLU A 654 -14.56 -28.93 11.85
N LYS A 655 -13.86 -27.86 11.51
CA LYS A 655 -14.43 -26.56 11.13
C LYS A 655 -14.09 -26.26 9.68
N VAL A 656 -15.10 -25.94 8.88
CA VAL A 656 -14.96 -25.60 7.46
C VAL A 656 -15.73 -24.31 7.16
N ALA A 657 -15.05 -23.40 6.49
CA ALA A 657 -15.63 -22.25 5.82
C ALA A 657 -15.15 -22.29 4.36
N PHE A 658 -16.08 -22.16 3.41
CA PHE A 658 -15.77 -22.26 1.99
C PHE A 658 -16.56 -21.24 1.18
N VAL A 659 -15.85 -20.47 0.36
CA VAL A 659 -16.42 -19.60 -0.67
C VAL A 659 -16.05 -20.23 -2.02
N GLY A 660 -17.05 -20.80 -2.70
CA GLY A 660 -16.89 -21.51 -3.97
C GLY A 660 -17.66 -20.86 -5.11
N PHE A 661 -17.41 -21.35 -6.33
CA PHE A 661 -18.07 -20.87 -7.55
C PHE A 661 -18.46 -22.04 -8.45
N LYS A 662 -19.73 -22.07 -8.87
CA LYS A 662 -20.24 -22.99 -9.89
C LYS A 662 -20.19 -22.29 -11.24
N GLY A 663 -19.30 -22.72 -12.14
CA GLY A 663 -19.22 -22.16 -13.49
C GLY A 663 -18.08 -22.75 -14.33
N SER A 664 -17.81 -22.12 -15.48
CA SER A 664 -16.82 -22.58 -16.48
C SER A 664 -15.38 -22.11 -16.24
N PHE A 665 -15.12 -21.46 -15.10
CA PHE A 665 -13.81 -20.96 -14.69
C PHE A 665 -13.74 -20.88 -13.16
N ARG A 666 -12.54 -20.72 -12.62
CA ARG A 666 -12.29 -20.56 -11.18
C ARG A 666 -11.91 -19.10 -10.86
N PRO A 667 -12.77 -18.33 -10.18
CA PRO A 667 -12.41 -17.01 -9.68
C PRO A 667 -11.29 -17.08 -8.63
N VAL A 668 -10.46 -16.03 -8.57
CA VAL A 668 -9.30 -15.97 -7.65
C VAL A 668 -9.71 -15.90 -6.17
N TRP A 669 -10.94 -15.45 -5.88
CA TRP A 669 -11.45 -15.34 -4.52
C TRP A 669 -11.95 -16.68 -3.94
N VAL A 670 -12.03 -17.76 -4.74
CA VAL A 670 -12.43 -19.08 -4.25
C VAL A 670 -11.46 -19.55 -3.16
N LYS A 671 -11.99 -19.82 -1.97
CA LYS A 671 -11.18 -20.06 -0.76
C LYS A 671 -11.82 -21.11 0.13
N LEU A 672 -11.02 -22.10 0.53
CA LEU A 672 -11.37 -23.13 1.52
C LEU A 672 -10.50 -22.94 2.77
N VAL A 673 -11.13 -22.71 3.92
CA VAL A 673 -10.45 -22.63 5.23
C VAL A 673 -10.97 -23.76 6.11
N THR A 674 -10.05 -24.52 6.69
CA THR A 674 -10.41 -25.59 7.63
C THR A 674 -9.46 -25.70 8.82
N ASN A 675 -10.01 -25.92 10.02
CA ASN A 675 -9.28 -26.01 11.29
C ASN A 675 -10.02 -26.94 12.27
N GLU A 676 -9.39 -27.32 13.38
CA GLU A 676 -10.02 -28.07 14.47
C GLU A 676 -10.94 -27.19 15.33
N ASP A 677 -10.57 -25.93 15.57
CA ASP A 677 -11.25 -25.09 16.57
C ASP A 677 -12.08 -23.97 15.96
N SER A 678 -11.61 -23.34 14.89
CA SER A 678 -12.35 -22.29 14.18
C SER A 678 -11.93 -22.11 12.72
N ALA A 679 -12.89 -21.82 11.85
CA ALA A 679 -12.65 -21.40 10.48
C ALA A 679 -13.44 -20.13 10.18
N LYS A 680 -12.76 -19.14 9.57
CA LYS A 680 -13.35 -17.86 9.20
C LYS A 680 -12.92 -17.47 7.78
N ILE A 681 -13.87 -16.99 7.00
CA ILE A 681 -13.63 -16.25 5.76
C ILE A 681 -14.43 -14.96 5.84
N TYR A 682 -13.80 -13.83 5.54
CA TYR A 682 -14.47 -12.54 5.41
C TYR A 682 -13.95 -11.84 4.17
N GLN A 683 -14.77 -11.75 3.13
CA GLN A 683 -14.38 -11.29 1.80
C GLN A 683 -15.44 -10.38 1.21
N ALA A 684 -15.02 -9.49 0.31
CA ALA A 684 -15.89 -8.79 -0.61
C ALA A 684 -15.65 -9.30 -2.04
N LEU A 685 -16.71 -9.76 -2.69
CA LEU A 685 -16.67 -10.39 -4.01
C LEU A 685 -17.19 -9.42 -5.08
N PRO A 686 -16.56 -9.30 -6.25
CA PRO A 686 -17.08 -8.44 -7.32
C PRO A 686 -18.34 -9.02 -7.95
N ILE A 687 -19.39 -8.21 -8.07
CA ILE A 687 -20.62 -8.53 -8.78
C ILE A 687 -20.80 -7.55 -9.95
N PRO A 688 -21.06 -8.01 -11.19
CA PRO A 688 -21.14 -9.42 -11.59
C PRO A 688 -19.78 -10.13 -11.55
N VAL A 689 -19.78 -11.45 -11.39
CA VAL A 689 -18.56 -12.26 -11.43
C VAL A 689 -18.08 -12.38 -12.89
N VAL A 690 -16.97 -11.74 -13.24
CA VAL A 690 -16.49 -11.72 -14.64
C VAL A 690 -15.37 -12.74 -14.85
N LYS A 691 -15.44 -13.49 -15.96
CA LYS A 691 -14.33 -14.32 -16.43
C LYS A 691 -13.27 -13.43 -17.07
N LYS A 692 -12.05 -13.42 -16.53
CA LYS A 692 -10.90 -12.77 -17.17
C LYS A 692 -10.61 -13.48 -18.49
N MET A 693 -10.56 -12.73 -19.58
CA MET A 693 -10.19 -13.26 -20.89
C MET A 693 -8.68 -13.40 -20.96
N LYS A 694 -8.19 -14.53 -21.47
CA LYS A 694 -6.76 -14.73 -21.70
C LYS A 694 -6.32 -13.83 -22.83
N LEU A 695 -5.30 -13.00 -22.59
CA LEU A 695 -4.72 -12.13 -23.62
C LEU A 695 -4.00 -12.92 -24.71
#